data_AF-A0A420ZBA6-F1
#
_entry.id   AF-A0A420ZBA6-F1
#
_cell.length_a   1.000
_cell.length_b   1.000
_cell.length_c   1.000
_cell.angle_alpha   90.00
_cell.angle_beta   90.00
_cell.angle_gamma   90.00
#
_symmetry.space_group_name_H-M   'P 1'
#
loop_
_entity.id
_entity.type
_entity.pdbx_description
1 polymer ?
#
loop_
_entity_poly.entity_id
_entity_poly.type
_entity_poly.pdbx_seq_one_letter_code
_entity_poly.pdbx_strand_id
1 'polypeptide(L)'
;MRKITTIMVLFLFSISAIPLSIEDSATTATTPLLIKESEWTLTSKSLPIAINGNGELASLASAGDGSPGNPYIIENYVINASGIGTHGILINNTNAYFILRNCTVTNVFGAYSGIYLENVTNAQITNNTASFNGEHGFYLYKCKNNMLAGNTATFNTRSGIYLFYHCDSNNLTGNTANNNTWSGIEVYWRCESNNLTGNTANNNTLSGIYLHQFCDSNNLTGNTANNNGDHGIYLDSSCDSNTLTGNTATSNGDYGIFLEGTSRWNTLINNTATFNTRSGIYIYFYCDSNNLTGNTASSNGEHGIYLNSNCDSNTLTGNTATSNNQSGIYLRDNCDSNNLTGNTASSNGDHGIHLYWYSDSITLTGNTATFNTRSGIYLYAYCDSNALTGNTANNNGDHGIYLYRSDNNMLTGNTATSNGAHGTYLDFNCDSNTLTGNTATSNGEHGIYFCDNCRWNTLINNTATSNTLSGIYLDQKCDSNVLSNNIANYNNGNGFHLTDKCYNNTLIKNTIFSNVNYGIYLNDSCYRNQLLNNNASSNGKDGIHIASSCNTSDFKNNVILSNQRFGIYVEGHFNYFYHNIICKNNDGRVNNQTLDNGISNTWIGNIFDEGIDSDGDGLLNDDELSLGTNLFLIDTDSDNLNDGFEINYGTNPLNADTDADGLGDYEEVEVQTTNATNADTDADGLSDGDEVNVYLTDPLVPDTDADGLGDAQELGNNTNPLIADTDSDNLNDGFEINYGTDPLNADTDADGLSDYDEVFLYFTNAINTDTDADGLTDGMEVAVYRTNPNSNDTDADGALDANEILLGTNPLIMDTDGDGYFDGYEITMGTNPLDLNDYPGKTSPAILDMTALLLIILIALMGVLIVAVLRTRKTTPSPGTPPKKLLSKDQPLDILRRRLAQGEITEEDYLTRKKLITE
;
A
#
# COMPACT_ATOMS: atom_id res chain seq x y z
N MET A 1 -5.64 -60.37 -5.81
CA MET A 1 -6.88 -60.07 -5.06
C MET A 1 -6.50 -59.68 -3.64
N ARG A 2 -6.91 -58.46 -3.23
CA ARG A 2 -7.16 -57.89 -1.88
C ARG A 2 -6.16 -58.25 -0.75
N LYS A 3 -5.40 -57.34 -0.14
CA LYS A 3 -5.59 -55.97 0.41
C LYS A 3 -5.50 -56.03 1.96
N ILE A 4 -4.50 -55.32 2.51
CA ILE A 4 -4.55 -54.37 3.66
C ILE A 4 -4.81 -55.03 5.06
N THR A 5 -4.23 -54.72 6.23
CA THR A 5 -3.70 -53.52 6.93
C THR A 5 -3.04 -54.07 8.24
N THR A 6 -1.94 -53.59 8.85
CA THR A 6 -1.87 -52.43 9.80
C THR A 6 -0.50 -52.44 10.55
N ILE A 7 0.22 -51.29 10.44
CA ILE A 7 0.98 -50.49 11.45
C ILE A 7 2.22 -51.05 12.18
N MET A 8 3.40 -50.42 12.00
CA MET A 8 3.99 -49.45 12.97
C MET A 8 5.18 -48.63 12.40
N VAL A 9 4.92 -47.32 12.22
CA VAL A 9 5.74 -46.11 12.47
C VAL A 9 7.24 -46.09 12.10
N LEU A 10 7.65 -45.17 11.20
CA LEU A 10 8.62 -44.10 11.50
C LEU A 10 8.70 -43.04 10.36
N PHE A 11 8.43 -41.79 10.73
CA PHE A 11 8.84 -40.48 10.19
C PHE A 11 8.90 -40.22 8.67
N LEU A 12 8.05 -39.29 8.23
CA LEU A 12 8.09 -38.55 6.95
C LEU A 12 7.71 -37.09 7.22
N PHE A 13 8.49 -36.16 6.65
CA PHE A 13 8.07 -34.92 5.98
C PHE A 13 9.32 -34.45 5.20
N SER A 14 9.50 -34.71 3.90
CA SER A 14 8.85 -34.18 2.69
C SER A 14 9.06 -32.67 2.49
N ILE A 15 10.03 -32.32 1.64
CA ILE A 15 10.01 -31.07 0.86
C ILE A 15 9.56 -31.46 -0.55
N SER A 16 8.43 -30.90 -0.95
CA SER A 16 7.84 -30.97 -2.28
C SER A 16 8.59 -30.06 -3.25
N ALA A 17 9.06 -30.64 -4.35
CA ALA A 17 9.49 -29.91 -5.53
C ALA A 17 8.26 -29.37 -6.29
N ILE A 18 8.28 -28.08 -6.63
CA ILE A 18 7.52 -27.48 -7.74
C ILE A 18 8.59 -26.91 -8.69
N PRO A 19 8.48 -27.14 -10.01
CA PRO A 19 9.54 -26.82 -10.95
C PRO A 19 9.46 -25.34 -11.36
N LEU A 20 10.58 -24.63 -11.30
CA LEU A 20 10.79 -23.39 -12.04
C LEU A 20 11.94 -23.60 -13.02
N SER A 21 11.63 -23.39 -14.28
CA SER A 21 12.54 -23.38 -15.42
C SER A 21 13.66 -22.39 -15.21
N ILE A 22 14.88 -22.89 -15.04
CA ILE A 22 16.11 -22.15 -15.28
C ILE A 22 16.71 -22.78 -16.52
N GLU A 23 16.81 -21.99 -17.59
CA GLU A 23 17.61 -22.32 -18.75
C GLU A 23 19.04 -22.59 -18.27
N ASP A 24 19.43 -23.85 -18.42
CA ASP A 24 20.78 -24.33 -18.22
C ASP A 24 21.66 -23.75 -19.32
N SER A 25 22.26 -22.57 -19.09
CA SER A 25 23.48 -22.19 -19.78
C SER A 25 24.67 -22.70 -18.97
N ALA A 26 24.76 -24.04 -18.83
CA ALA A 26 25.99 -24.72 -18.51
C ALA A 26 27.05 -24.29 -19.52
N THR A 27 27.88 -23.35 -19.09
CA THR A 27 29.16 -23.05 -19.70
C THR A 27 29.89 -24.37 -19.90
N THR A 28 30.11 -24.72 -21.15
CA THR A 28 31.05 -25.76 -21.56
C THR A 28 32.36 -25.51 -20.84
N ALA A 29 32.65 -26.33 -19.83
CA ALA A 29 33.99 -26.52 -19.32
C ALA A 29 34.82 -27.08 -20.48
N THR A 30 35.40 -26.20 -21.30
CA THR A 30 36.46 -26.58 -22.21
C THR A 30 37.63 -26.94 -21.32
N THR A 31 37.90 -28.24 -21.25
CA THR A 31 39.21 -28.79 -20.90
C THR A 31 40.32 -27.88 -21.44
N PRO A 32 41.38 -27.59 -20.67
CA PRO A 32 42.47 -26.80 -21.18
C PRO A 32 42.99 -27.51 -22.42
N LEU A 33 42.93 -26.83 -23.57
CA LEU A 33 43.59 -27.29 -24.77
C LEU A 33 45.08 -27.27 -24.45
N LEU A 34 45.60 -28.41 -24.00
CA LEU A 34 47.01 -28.76 -24.12
C LEU A 34 47.29 -28.77 -25.62
N ILE A 35 47.59 -27.59 -26.16
CA ILE A 35 48.18 -27.45 -27.48
C ILE A 35 49.51 -28.20 -27.38
N LYS A 36 49.58 -29.35 -28.03
CA LYS A 36 50.84 -30.09 -28.23
C LYS A 36 51.87 -29.12 -28.81
N GLU A 37 53.08 -29.13 -28.26
CA GLU A 37 54.25 -28.35 -28.70
C GLU A 37 54.68 -28.56 -30.18
N SER A 38 53.93 -29.32 -30.99
CA SER A 38 54.39 -29.82 -32.30
C SER A 38 53.75 -29.19 -33.54
N GLU A 39 52.93 -28.13 -33.44
CA GLU A 39 52.34 -27.48 -34.64
C GLU A 39 52.66 -25.98 -34.78
N TRP A 40 53.73 -25.50 -34.15
CA TRP A 40 54.32 -24.20 -34.48
C TRP A 40 55.47 -24.42 -35.46
N THR A 41 55.20 -24.36 -36.76
CA THR A 41 56.27 -24.17 -37.75
C THR A 41 56.87 -22.77 -37.58
N LEU A 42 57.82 -22.67 -36.64
CA LEU A 42 58.69 -21.53 -36.39
C LEU A 42 59.38 -21.09 -37.68
N THR A 43 58.86 -20.02 -38.28
CA THR A 43 59.51 -19.34 -39.40
C THR A 43 59.47 -17.81 -39.21
N SER A 44 59.96 -17.34 -38.06
CA SER A 44 60.89 -16.20 -37.93
C SER A 44 60.96 -15.76 -36.46
N LYS A 45 62.13 -15.88 -35.83
CA LYS A 45 62.47 -15.08 -34.65
C LYS A 45 62.43 -13.61 -35.07
N SER A 46 61.37 -12.86 -34.76
CA SER A 46 61.47 -11.40 -34.83
C SER A 46 62.27 -10.91 -33.62
N LEU A 47 63.28 -10.08 -33.88
CA LEU A 47 63.96 -9.29 -32.84
C LEU A 47 62.91 -8.46 -32.08
N PRO A 48 63.18 -8.09 -30.82
CA PRO A 48 62.35 -7.12 -30.11
C PRO A 48 62.14 -5.85 -30.92
N ILE A 49 60.95 -5.25 -30.78
CA ILE A 49 60.57 -4.02 -31.48
C ILE A 49 60.78 -2.86 -30.53
N ALA A 50 61.47 -1.81 -30.99
CA ALA A 50 61.59 -0.54 -30.28
C ALA A 50 61.26 0.59 -31.25
N ILE A 51 60.30 1.43 -30.89
CA ILE A 51 59.81 2.56 -31.69
C ILE A 51 59.79 3.79 -30.80
N ASN A 52 60.48 4.85 -31.25
CA ASN A 52 60.48 6.16 -30.61
C ASN A 52 59.97 7.25 -31.55
N GLY A 53 58.74 7.70 -31.29
CA GLY A 53 58.07 8.76 -32.03
C GLY A 53 57.46 8.31 -33.36
N ASN A 54 56.69 9.24 -33.96
CA ASN A 54 55.87 8.98 -35.14
C ASN A 54 56.70 8.56 -36.37
N GLY A 55 57.94 9.06 -36.50
CA GLY A 55 58.79 8.76 -37.66
C GLY A 55 59.27 7.31 -37.70
N GLU A 56 59.71 6.78 -36.55
CA GLU A 56 60.08 5.35 -36.43
C GLU A 56 58.85 4.46 -36.58
N LEU A 57 57.71 4.88 -36.02
CA LEU A 57 56.43 4.18 -36.16
C LEU A 57 56.02 4.05 -37.63
N ALA A 58 56.06 5.16 -38.37
CA ALA A 58 55.76 5.19 -39.80
C ALA A 58 56.71 4.31 -40.63
N SER A 59 57.96 4.17 -40.20
CA SER A 59 58.97 3.38 -40.91
C SER A 59 58.78 1.88 -40.73
N LEU A 60 58.24 1.45 -39.57
CA LEU A 60 57.97 0.04 -39.28
C LEU A 60 56.59 -0.41 -39.77
N ALA A 61 55.60 0.48 -39.73
CA ALA A 61 54.20 0.16 -40.02
C ALA A 61 54.04 -0.50 -41.40
N SER A 62 53.21 -1.55 -41.47
CA SER A 62 52.92 -2.26 -42.72
C SER A 62 51.96 -1.49 -43.64
N ALA A 63 51.15 -0.60 -43.06
CA ALA A 63 50.18 0.24 -43.72
C ALA A 63 49.79 1.43 -42.82
N GLY A 64 49.02 2.37 -43.38
CA GLY A 64 48.48 3.53 -42.67
C GLY A 64 49.29 4.81 -42.83
N ASP A 65 48.69 5.93 -42.48
CA ASP A 65 49.34 7.26 -42.42
C ASP A 65 49.36 7.87 -41.01
N GLY A 66 48.84 7.15 -40.02
CA GLY A 66 48.82 7.58 -38.62
C GLY A 66 47.68 8.53 -38.27
N SER A 67 46.73 8.76 -39.18
CA SER A 67 45.51 9.55 -38.93
C SER A 67 44.38 8.70 -38.34
N PRO A 68 43.35 9.30 -37.69
CA PRO A 68 42.22 8.55 -37.13
C PRO A 68 41.48 7.67 -38.15
N GLY A 69 41.41 8.10 -39.41
CA GLY A 69 40.75 7.36 -40.48
C GLY A 69 41.64 6.31 -41.15
N ASN A 70 42.95 6.36 -40.93
CA ASN A 70 43.93 5.49 -41.56
C ASN A 70 45.15 5.24 -40.63
N PRO A 71 44.95 4.55 -39.50
CA PRO A 71 45.97 4.33 -38.49
C PRO A 71 47.14 3.49 -39.01
N TYR A 72 48.34 3.70 -38.47
CA TYR A 72 49.47 2.81 -38.71
C TYR A 72 49.17 1.38 -38.24
N ILE A 73 49.64 0.36 -38.95
CA ILE A 73 49.37 -1.04 -38.60
C ILE A 73 50.68 -1.78 -38.24
N ILE A 74 50.69 -2.41 -37.07
CA ILE A 74 51.70 -3.37 -36.61
C ILE A 74 50.96 -4.67 -36.28
N GLU A 75 51.25 -5.77 -36.96
CA GLU A 75 50.48 -7.00 -36.78
C GLU A 75 51.25 -8.29 -37.01
N ASN A 76 50.75 -9.37 -36.40
CA ASN A 76 51.18 -10.76 -36.63
C ASN A 76 52.66 -11.05 -36.29
N TYR A 77 53.27 -10.29 -35.36
CA TYR A 77 54.61 -10.57 -34.88
C TYR A 77 54.62 -11.67 -33.82
N VAL A 78 55.62 -12.54 -33.86
CA VAL A 78 55.87 -13.58 -32.83
C VAL A 78 57.27 -13.37 -32.26
N ILE A 79 57.34 -12.73 -31.10
CA ILE A 79 58.58 -12.34 -30.42
C ILE A 79 58.80 -13.29 -29.25
N ASN A 80 59.87 -14.07 -29.33
CA ASN A 80 60.44 -14.77 -28.19
C ASN A 80 61.73 -14.05 -27.79
N ALA A 81 61.68 -13.34 -26.67
CA ALA A 81 62.76 -12.47 -26.19
C ALA A 81 63.76 -13.19 -25.28
N SER A 82 63.83 -14.53 -25.35
CA SER A 82 64.70 -15.32 -24.49
C SER A 82 66.17 -14.91 -24.60
N GLY A 83 66.77 -14.52 -23.48
CA GLY A 83 68.16 -14.09 -23.39
C GLY A 83 68.43 -12.66 -23.89
N ILE A 84 67.39 -11.86 -24.13
CA ILE A 84 67.52 -10.46 -24.59
C ILE A 84 67.11 -9.53 -23.45
N GLY A 85 68.01 -8.64 -23.03
CA GLY A 85 67.79 -7.69 -21.92
C GLY A 85 67.04 -6.43 -22.34
N THR A 86 65.84 -6.57 -22.89
CA THR A 86 64.96 -5.46 -23.29
C THR A 86 63.49 -5.87 -23.31
N HIS A 87 62.58 -4.92 -23.45
CA HIS A 87 61.14 -5.17 -23.64
C HIS A 87 60.88 -5.90 -24.96
N GLY A 88 59.83 -6.72 -25.03
CA GLY A 88 59.50 -7.42 -26.28
C GLY A 88 59.04 -6.46 -27.39
N ILE A 89 58.07 -5.60 -27.07
CA ILE A 89 57.65 -4.47 -27.90
C ILE A 89 57.67 -3.21 -27.04
N LEU A 90 58.47 -2.22 -27.41
CA LEU A 90 58.51 -0.89 -26.84
C LEU A 90 58.03 0.12 -27.88
N ILE A 91 56.98 0.87 -27.55
CA ILE A 91 56.54 2.02 -28.35
C ILE A 91 56.45 3.23 -27.43
N ASN A 92 57.18 4.30 -27.73
CA ASN A 92 57.16 5.50 -26.92
C ASN A 92 57.04 6.81 -27.72
N ASN A 93 56.54 7.84 -27.03
CA ASN A 93 56.46 9.23 -27.51
C ASN A 93 55.68 9.42 -28.82
N THR A 94 54.56 8.72 -28.98
CA THR A 94 53.72 8.83 -30.17
C THR A 94 52.29 9.24 -29.85
N ASN A 95 51.75 10.13 -30.69
CA ASN A 95 50.34 10.53 -30.69
C ASN A 95 49.63 10.15 -32.00
N ALA A 96 50.36 9.48 -32.91
CA ALA A 96 49.80 8.98 -34.15
C ALA A 96 48.85 7.82 -33.84
N TYR A 97 47.78 7.72 -34.61
CA TYR A 97 46.85 6.61 -34.48
C TYR A 97 47.51 5.36 -35.02
N PHE A 98 47.53 4.28 -34.23
CA PHE A 98 48.05 3.00 -34.68
C PHE A 98 47.27 1.82 -34.10
N ILE A 99 47.31 0.70 -34.82
CA ILE A 99 46.76 -0.58 -34.43
C ILE A 99 47.94 -1.54 -34.21
N LEU A 100 48.07 -2.06 -33.00
CA LEU A 100 48.92 -3.20 -32.68
C LEU A 100 48.02 -4.42 -32.48
N ARG A 101 48.11 -5.44 -33.35
CA ARG A 101 47.21 -6.59 -33.27
C ARG A 101 47.81 -7.95 -33.58
N ASN A 102 47.26 -8.99 -32.98
CA ASN A 102 47.66 -10.38 -33.20
C ASN A 102 49.16 -10.64 -32.99
N CYS A 103 49.82 -9.84 -32.17
CA CYS A 103 51.22 -10.04 -31.82
C CYS A 103 51.33 -10.93 -30.57
N THR A 104 52.33 -11.81 -30.54
CA THR A 104 52.65 -12.68 -29.40
C THR A 104 54.04 -12.34 -28.89
N VAL A 105 54.16 -12.02 -27.60
CA VAL A 105 55.41 -11.72 -26.90
C VAL A 105 55.57 -12.68 -25.72
N THR A 106 56.68 -13.42 -25.70
CA THR A 106 56.98 -14.39 -24.64
C THR A 106 58.44 -14.39 -24.22
N ASN A 107 58.69 -14.89 -23.00
CA ASN A 107 60.03 -15.16 -22.45
C ASN A 107 60.95 -13.93 -22.41
N VAL A 108 60.38 -12.75 -22.15
CA VAL A 108 61.19 -11.58 -21.78
C VAL A 108 61.77 -11.84 -20.38
N PHE A 109 63.09 -11.71 -20.21
CA PHE A 109 63.77 -11.99 -18.93
C PHE A 109 64.23 -10.70 -18.24
N GLY A 110 64.30 -10.72 -16.91
CA GLY A 110 64.76 -9.59 -16.11
C GLY A 110 63.67 -8.55 -15.87
N ALA A 111 64.07 -7.31 -15.57
CA ALA A 111 63.16 -6.19 -15.25
C ALA A 111 62.54 -5.58 -16.52
N TYR A 112 61.95 -6.40 -17.38
CA TYR A 112 61.37 -5.98 -18.65
C TYR A 112 60.00 -6.61 -18.88
N SER A 113 59.07 -5.77 -19.34
CA SER A 113 57.71 -6.14 -19.70
C SER A 113 57.58 -6.67 -21.15
N GLY A 114 56.51 -7.40 -21.43
CA GLY A 114 56.17 -7.91 -22.76
C GLY A 114 55.95 -6.79 -23.77
N ILE A 115 54.84 -6.05 -23.60
CA ILE A 115 54.48 -4.89 -24.43
C ILE A 115 54.49 -3.65 -23.52
N TYR A 116 55.40 -2.71 -23.80
CA TYR A 116 55.56 -1.47 -23.06
C TYR A 116 55.21 -0.25 -23.93
N LEU A 117 54.26 0.54 -23.47
CA LEU A 117 53.86 1.82 -24.04
C LEU A 117 54.24 2.95 -23.08
N GLU A 118 54.97 3.95 -23.58
CA GLU A 118 55.36 5.13 -22.80
C GLU A 118 54.96 6.42 -23.51
N ASN A 119 54.18 7.27 -22.84
CA ASN A 119 53.72 8.54 -23.41
C ASN A 119 53.05 8.34 -24.79
N VAL A 120 52.13 7.39 -24.84
CA VAL A 120 51.39 6.99 -26.05
C VAL A 120 49.94 7.45 -25.97
N THR A 121 49.42 7.96 -27.08
CA THR A 121 48.01 8.37 -27.22
C THR A 121 47.42 7.83 -28.52
N ASN A 122 46.12 7.52 -28.53
CA ASN A 122 45.34 7.07 -29.69
C ASN A 122 45.72 5.69 -30.25
N ALA A 123 46.30 4.82 -29.43
CA ALA A 123 46.63 3.45 -29.82
C ALA A 123 45.42 2.51 -29.70
N GLN A 124 45.30 1.56 -30.63
CA GLN A 124 44.42 0.41 -30.54
C GLN A 124 45.27 -0.85 -30.42
N ILE A 125 45.27 -1.45 -29.24
CA ILE A 125 46.02 -2.66 -28.91
C ILE A 125 45.01 -3.80 -28.82
N THR A 126 44.93 -4.65 -29.83
CA THR A 126 43.85 -5.65 -29.94
C THR A 126 44.33 -7.08 -30.16
N ASN A 127 43.81 -8.04 -29.41
CA ASN A 127 44.10 -9.48 -29.58
C ASN A 127 45.59 -9.83 -29.54
N ASN A 128 46.38 -9.14 -28.73
CA ASN A 128 47.78 -9.47 -28.52
C ASN A 128 47.94 -10.38 -27.30
N THR A 129 49.00 -11.19 -27.30
CA THR A 129 49.38 -12.05 -26.18
C THR A 129 50.74 -11.62 -25.63
N ALA A 130 50.82 -11.36 -24.33
CA ALA A 130 52.05 -11.06 -23.61
C ALA A 130 52.13 -11.96 -22.35
N SER A 131 52.80 -13.10 -22.48
CA SER A 131 52.83 -14.14 -21.44
C SER A 131 54.24 -14.60 -21.10
N PHE A 132 54.44 -15.13 -19.89
CA PHE A 132 55.75 -15.63 -19.43
C PHE A 132 56.86 -14.57 -19.47
N ASN A 133 56.53 -13.31 -19.13
CA ASN A 133 57.49 -12.20 -19.13
C ASN A 133 57.99 -11.87 -17.71
N GLY A 134 59.18 -11.30 -17.64
CA GLY A 134 59.96 -11.03 -16.43
C GLY A 134 59.48 -9.86 -15.58
N GLU A 135 58.53 -9.06 -16.09
CA GLU A 135 57.69 -8.17 -15.28
C GLU A 135 56.22 -8.25 -15.70
N HIS A 136 55.72 -7.25 -16.42
CA HIS A 136 54.30 -7.15 -16.77
C HIS A 136 54.04 -7.72 -18.17
N GLY A 137 52.81 -8.15 -18.42
CA GLY A 137 52.37 -8.48 -19.78
C GLY A 137 52.29 -7.21 -20.63
N PHE A 138 51.40 -6.30 -20.22
CA PHE A 138 51.25 -4.96 -20.80
C PHE A 138 51.60 -3.91 -19.76
N TYR A 139 52.48 -2.99 -20.10
CA TYR A 139 52.85 -1.86 -19.26
C TYR A 139 52.54 -0.56 -20.00
N LEU A 140 51.73 0.30 -19.38
CA LEU A 140 51.37 1.62 -19.86
C LEU A 140 51.91 2.64 -18.86
N TYR A 141 52.77 3.53 -19.32
CA TYR A 141 53.31 4.64 -18.53
C TYR A 141 52.94 5.98 -19.18
N LYS A 142 52.26 6.88 -18.44
CA LYS A 142 51.79 8.18 -18.96
C LYS A 142 50.97 8.10 -20.26
N CYS A 143 50.23 7.02 -20.46
CA CYS A 143 49.48 6.75 -21.68
C CYS A 143 48.04 7.26 -21.57
N LYS A 144 47.51 7.90 -22.61
CA LYS A 144 46.17 8.49 -22.59
C LYS A 144 45.32 8.11 -23.79
N ASN A 145 44.00 7.99 -23.61
CA ASN A 145 43.06 7.77 -24.73
C ASN A 145 43.43 6.56 -25.62
N ASN A 146 43.89 5.47 -25.03
CA ASN A 146 44.20 4.24 -25.75
C ASN A 146 43.13 3.18 -25.52
N MET A 147 42.97 2.28 -26.48
CA MET A 147 42.09 1.12 -26.39
C MET A 147 42.92 -0.16 -26.30
N LEU A 148 42.70 -0.96 -25.25
CA LEU A 148 43.21 -2.31 -25.09
C LEU A 148 42.01 -3.26 -25.15
N ALA A 149 41.86 -4.03 -26.22
CA ALA A 149 40.71 -4.92 -26.39
C ALA A 149 41.11 -6.39 -26.68
N GLY A 150 40.54 -7.34 -25.94
CA GLY A 150 40.72 -8.77 -26.21
C GLY A 150 42.16 -9.28 -26.03
N ASN A 151 43.02 -8.54 -25.33
CA ASN A 151 44.41 -8.96 -25.13
C ASN A 151 44.54 -10.00 -24.01
N THR A 152 45.58 -10.82 -24.08
CA THR A 152 45.88 -11.88 -23.11
C THR A 152 47.24 -11.63 -22.45
N ALA A 153 47.25 -11.56 -21.11
CA ALA A 153 48.43 -11.34 -20.29
C ALA A 153 48.48 -12.37 -19.15
N THR A 154 49.20 -13.47 -19.37
CA THR A 154 49.17 -14.62 -18.44
C THR A 154 50.56 -15.10 -18.04
N PHE A 155 50.68 -15.65 -16.83
CA PHE A 155 51.94 -16.23 -16.35
C PHE A 155 53.12 -15.25 -16.33
N ASN A 156 52.85 -13.95 -16.16
CA ASN A 156 53.90 -12.94 -15.97
C ASN A 156 54.31 -12.88 -14.49
N THR A 157 55.55 -12.47 -14.23
CA THR A 157 56.13 -12.42 -12.86
C THR A 157 55.72 -11.17 -12.07
N ARG A 158 55.04 -10.21 -12.72
CA ARG A 158 54.34 -9.10 -12.08
C ARG A 158 52.93 -9.01 -12.67
N SER A 159 52.32 -7.83 -12.70
CA SER A 159 50.92 -7.69 -13.08
C SER A 159 50.68 -8.01 -14.56
N GLY A 160 49.52 -8.57 -14.90
CA GLY A 160 49.17 -8.87 -16.30
C GLY A 160 49.08 -7.60 -17.15
N ILE A 161 48.28 -6.64 -16.71
CA ILE A 161 48.16 -5.30 -17.31
C ILE A 161 48.43 -4.26 -16.23
N TYR A 162 49.33 -3.33 -16.49
CA TYR A 162 49.75 -2.31 -15.54
C TYR A 162 49.66 -0.91 -16.14
N LEU A 163 48.84 -0.05 -15.52
CA LEU A 163 48.71 1.37 -15.84
C LEU A 163 49.40 2.17 -14.73
N PHE A 164 50.37 3.00 -15.10
CA PHE A 164 51.15 3.75 -14.13
C PHE A 164 51.33 5.22 -14.50
N TYR A 165 51.15 6.09 -13.50
CA TYR A 165 51.53 7.49 -13.50
C TYR A 165 50.81 8.31 -14.58
N HIS A 166 49.65 8.87 -14.24
CA HIS A 166 48.86 9.69 -15.18
C HIS A 166 48.52 8.95 -16.49
N CYS A 167 48.22 7.65 -16.37
CA CYS A 167 47.61 6.88 -17.43
C CYS A 167 46.10 7.06 -17.39
N ASP A 168 45.60 8.03 -18.16
CA ASP A 168 44.22 8.50 -18.02
C ASP A 168 43.35 8.16 -19.24
N SER A 169 42.04 8.01 -19.01
CA SER A 169 41.06 7.89 -20.11
C SER A 169 41.33 6.74 -21.08
N ASN A 170 41.93 5.65 -20.59
CA ASN A 170 42.15 4.44 -21.40
C ASN A 170 40.97 3.48 -21.26
N ASN A 171 40.66 2.75 -22.33
CA ASN A 171 39.60 1.75 -22.38
C ASN A 171 40.20 0.34 -22.44
N LEU A 172 40.00 -0.44 -21.38
CA LEU A 172 40.38 -1.85 -21.28
C LEU A 172 39.11 -2.69 -21.41
N THR A 173 38.92 -3.36 -22.54
CA THR A 173 37.70 -4.12 -22.84
C THR A 173 37.98 -5.59 -23.13
N GLY A 174 37.38 -6.51 -22.35
CA GLY A 174 37.44 -7.94 -22.65
C GLY A 174 38.85 -8.55 -22.58
N ASN A 175 39.78 -7.95 -21.84
CA ASN A 175 41.14 -8.48 -21.70
C ASN A 175 41.18 -9.60 -20.66
N THR A 176 42.13 -10.53 -20.83
CA THR A 176 42.40 -11.63 -19.90
C THR A 176 43.76 -11.42 -19.23
N ALA A 177 43.79 -11.28 -17.92
CA ALA A 177 44.98 -11.04 -17.11
C ALA A 177 45.10 -12.06 -15.96
N ASN A 178 45.25 -13.34 -16.31
CA ASN A 178 45.14 -14.46 -15.36
C ASN A 178 46.51 -15.08 -15.00
N ASN A 179 46.58 -15.77 -13.86
CA ASN A 179 47.73 -16.58 -13.45
C ASN A 179 49.05 -15.79 -13.39
N ASN A 180 49.00 -14.51 -13.03
CA ASN A 180 50.18 -13.69 -12.84
C ASN A 180 50.60 -13.71 -11.36
N THR A 181 51.89 -13.55 -11.07
CA THR A 181 52.38 -13.63 -9.68
C THR A 181 52.22 -12.33 -8.89
N TRP A 182 51.58 -11.32 -9.47
CA TRP A 182 51.12 -10.10 -8.79
C TRP A 182 49.61 -9.95 -8.98
N SER A 183 49.14 -8.79 -9.41
CA SER A 183 47.73 -8.56 -9.73
C SER A 183 47.41 -8.87 -11.18
N GLY A 184 46.15 -9.15 -11.50
CA GLY A 184 45.74 -9.29 -12.89
C GLY A 184 45.84 -7.94 -13.62
N ILE A 185 45.04 -6.98 -13.16
CA ILE A 185 45.05 -5.60 -13.67
C ILE A 185 45.40 -4.67 -12.52
N GLU A 186 46.39 -3.83 -12.72
CA GLU A 186 46.84 -2.86 -11.73
C GLU A 186 46.82 -1.44 -12.31
N VAL A 187 46.22 -0.51 -11.56
CA VAL A 187 46.07 0.91 -11.90
C VAL A 187 46.69 1.69 -10.74
N TYR A 188 47.78 2.41 -11.04
CA TYR A 188 48.64 2.94 -10.00
C TYR A 188 49.04 4.39 -10.24
N TRP A 189 48.98 5.17 -9.15
CA TRP A 189 49.51 6.53 -9.06
C TRP A 189 48.84 7.51 -10.03
N ARG A 190 47.74 8.12 -9.59
CA ARG A 190 47.03 9.19 -10.32
C ARG A 190 46.64 8.79 -11.74
N CYS A 191 46.15 7.58 -11.91
CA CYS A 191 45.57 7.13 -13.17
C CYS A 191 44.05 7.27 -13.08
N GLU A 192 43.50 8.18 -13.86
CA GLU A 192 42.13 8.65 -13.69
C GLU A 192 41.25 8.37 -14.91
N SER A 193 39.94 8.26 -14.69
CA SER A 193 38.94 8.18 -15.77
C SER A 193 39.12 7.01 -16.73
N ASN A 194 39.76 5.90 -16.31
CA ASN A 194 39.90 4.71 -17.14
C ASN A 194 38.64 3.84 -17.08
N ASN A 195 38.29 3.20 -18.20
CA ASN A 195 37.16 2.28 -18.30
C ASN A 195 37.66 0.85 -18.42
N LEU A 196 37.39 0.02 -17.42
CA LEU A 196 37.66 -1.41 -17.38
C LEU A 196 36.34 -2.14 -17.56
N THR A 197 36.08 -2.69 -18.75
CA THR A 197 34.81 -3.36 -19.09
C THR A 197 35.01 -4.81 -19.47
N GLY A 198 34.35 -5.74 -18.77
CA GLY A 198 34.32 -7.16 -19.15
C GLY A 198 35.68 -7.86 -19.08
N ASN A 199 36.64 -7.35 -18.32
CA ASN A 199 37.96 -7.97 -18.21
C ASN A 199 37.93 -9.15 -17.23
N THR A 200 38.78 -10.14 -17.47
CA THR A 200 38.96 -11.31 -16.59
C THR A 200 40.34 -11.27 -15.96
N ALA A 201 40.42 -11.30 -14.63
CA ALA A 201 41.64 -11.20 -13.84
C ALA A 201 41.62 -12.24 -12.70
N ASN A 202 41.74 -13.51 -13.08
CA ASN A 202 41.57 -14.66 -12.20
C ASN A 202 42.89 -15.37 -11.85
N ASN A 203 42.90 -16.07 -10.73
CA ASN A 203 44.01 -16.94 -10.31
C ASN A 203 45.37 -16.21 -10.19
N ASN A 204 45.35 -14.92 -9.89
CA ASN A 204 46.58 -14.17 -9.65
C ASN A 204 47.00 -14.33 -8.18
N THR A 205 48.31 -14.21 -7.90
CA THR A 205 48.82 -14.42 -6.54
C THR A 205 48.38 -13.35 -5.56
N LEU A 206 48.18 -12.11 -6.01
CA LEU A 206 47.68 -11.02 -5.16
C LEU A 206 46.21 -10.74 -5.49
N SER A 207 45.85 -9.50 -5.81
CA SER A 207 44.48 -9.11 -6.15
C SER A 207 44.15 -9.27 -7.64
N GLY A 208 42.88 -9.53 -7.98
CA GLY A 208 42.46 -9.57 -9.39
C GLY A 208 42.59 -8.20 -10.07
N ILE A 209 41.88 -7.20 -9.57
CA ILE A 209 41.96 -5.81 -10.02
C ILE A 209 42.36 -4.91 -8.84
N TYR A 210 43.41 -4.12 -9.01
CA TYR A 210 43.95 -3.28 -7.95
C TYR A 210 44.11 -1.82 -8.38
N LEU A 211 43.45 -0.90 -7.69
CA LEU A 211 43.56 0.54 -7.85
C LEU A 211 44.22 1.13 -6.59
N HIS A 212 45.33 1.85 -6.73
CA HIS A 212 45.97 2.49 -5.57
C HIS A 212 46.70 3.80 -5.85
N GLN A 213 46.82 4.62 -4.81
CA GLN A 213 47.46 5.94 -4.78
C GLN A 213 46.75 6.96 -5.70
N PHE A 214 45.63 7.50 -5.24
CA PHE A 214 44.90 8.60 -5.91
C PHE A 214 44.39 8.24 -7.31
N CYS A 215 43.95 7.00 -7.52
CA CYS A 215 43.39 6.58 -8.81
C CYS A 215 41.88 6.81 -8.81
N ASP A 216 41.49 7.99 -9.25
CA ASP A 216 40.12 8.49 -9.08
C ASP A 216 39.27 8.34 -10.34
N SER A 217 37.95 8.32 -10.15
CA SER A 217 36.97 8.39 -11.25
C SER A 217 37.09 7.28 -12.31
N ASN A 218 37.62 6.11 -11.96
CA ASN A 218 37.69 4.96 -12.85
C ASN A 218 36.38 4.16 -12.83
N ASN A 219 36.03 3.58 -13.98
CA ASN A 219 34.81 2.78 -14.15
C ASN A 219 35.15 1.31 -14.37
N LEU A 220 34.72 0.45 -13.47
CA LEU A 220 34.86 -1.00 -13.54
C LEU A 220 33.48 -1.61 -13.78
N THR A 221 33.22 -2.10 -15.00
CA THR A 221 31.92 -2.66 -15.38
C THR A 221 32.03 -4.11 -15.83
N GLY A 222 31.30 -5.03 -15.18
CA GLY A 222 31.19 -6.42 -15.62
C GLY A 222 32.51 -7.20 -15.61
N ASN A 223 33.50 -6.81 -14.80
CA ASN A 223 34.76 -7.52 -14.72
C ASN A 223 34.66 -8.74 -13.82
N THR A 224 35.50 -9.75 -14.07
CA THR A 224 35.60 -10.97 -13.28
C THR A 224 36.98 -11.06 -12.63
N ALA A 225 37.01 -11.18 -11.30
CA ALA A 225 38.22 -11.21 -10.48
C ALA A 225 38.11 -12.32 -9.42
N ASN A 226 38.21 -13.57 -9.88
CA ASN A 226 37.94 -14.77 -9.08
C ASN A 226 39.20 -15.56 -8.75
N ASN A 227 39.17 -16.29 -7.62
CA ASN A 227 40.23 -17.21 -7.20
C ASN A 227 41.62 -16.55 -7.09
N ASN A 228 41.67 -15.27 -6.77
CA ASN A 228 42.93 -14.57 -6.54
C ASN A 228 43.42 -14.82 -5.10
N GLY A 229 44.73 -14.77 -4.88
CA GLY A 229 45.35 -15.13 -3.60
C GLY A 229 45.01 -14.17 -2.47
N ASP A 230 44.82 -12.88 -2.78
CA ASP A 230 44.37 -11.88 -1.82
C ASP A 230 42.90 -11.50 -2.12
N HIS A 231 42.67 -10.36 -2.78
CA HIS A 231 41.34 -9.79 -2.99
C HIS A 231 40.84 -9.96 -4.43
N GLY A 232 39.53 -9.91 -4.64
CA GLY A 232 39.00 -9.80 -5.99
C GLY A 232 39.29 -8.43 -6.58
N ILE A 233 38.66 -7.40 -6.01
CA ILE A 233 38.84 -5.99 -6.41
C ILE A 233 39.26 -5.18 -5.19
N TYR A 234 40.35 -4.42 -5.31
CA TYR A 234 40.92 -3.65 -4.21
C TYR A 234 41.13 -2.19 -4.61
N LEU A 235 40.61 -1.26 -3.80
CA LEU A 235 40.79 0.18 -3.90
C LEU A 235 41.49 0.67 -2.62
N ASP A 236 42.66 1.29 -2.76
CA ASP A 236 43.48 1.74 -1.63
C ASP A 236 44.03 3.17 -1.81
N SER A 237 44.35 3.82 -0.69
CA SER A 237 45.13 5.05 -0.64
C SER A 237 44.49 6.20 -1.42
N SER A 238 43.30 6.59 -0.96
CA SER A 238 42.49 7.71 -1.48
C SER A 238 42.11 7.54 -2.95
N CYS A 239 41.62 6.36 -3.34
CA CYS A 239 41.03 6.15 -4.65
C CYS A 239 39.55 6.54 -4.59
N ASP A 240 39.24 7.76 -4.99
CA ASP A 240 37.95 8.39 -4.79
C ASP A 240 37.07 8.36 -6.04
N SER A 241 35.76 8.41 -5.84
CA SER A 241 34.77 8.58 -6.93
C SER A 241 34.80 7.49 -8.02
N ASN A 242 35.30 6.29 -7.71
CA ASN A 242 35.30 5.18 -8.65
C ASN A 242 33.92 4.48 -8.68
N THR A 243 33.56 3.95 -9.85
CA THR A 243 32.28 3.24 -10.04
C THR A 243 32.53 1.77 -10.39
N LEU A 244 32.02 0.87 -9.57
CA LEU A 244 32.07 -0.59 -9.75
C LEU A 244 30.65 -1.08 -10.01
N THR A 245 30.34 -1.50 -11.24
CA THR A 245 29.02 -2.00 -11.63
C THR A 245 29.06 -3.43 -12.14
N GLY A 246 28.28 -4.33 -11.54
CA GLY A 246 28.09 -5.68 -12.05
C GLY A 246 29.36 -6.54 -12.07
N ASN A 247 30.36 -6.24 -11.25
CA ASN A 247 31.59 -7.03 -11.21
C ASN A 247 31.42 -8.29 -10.35
N THR A 248 32.19 -9.32 -10.66
CA THR A 248 32.20 -10.61 -9.96
C THR A 248 33.55 -10.83 -9.31
N ALA A 249 33.57 -11.04 -7.99
CA ALA A 249 34.75 -11.24 -7.16
C ALA A 249 34.52 -12.41 -6.20
N THR A 250 34.67 -13.63 -6.71
CA THR A 250 34.33 -14.86 -5.96
C THR A 250 35.52 -15.74 -5.64
N SER A 251 35.46 -16.42 -4.51
CA SER A 251 36.46 -17.42 -4.10
C SER A 251 37.89 -16.88 -3.98
N ASN A 252 38.04 -15.61 -3.60
CA ASN A 252 39.34 -15.01 -3.35
C ASN A 252 39.85 -15.36 -1.94
N GLY A 253 41.17 -15.34 -1.79
CA GLY A 253 41.88 -15.80 -0.60
C GLY A 253 41.78 -14.89 0.62
N ASP A 254 41.23 -13.69 0.45
CA ASP A 254 40.77 -12.78 1.50
C ASP A 254 39.36 -12.23 1.19
N TYR A 255 39.25 -10.97 0.76
CA TYR A 255 38.00 -10.25 0.53
C TYR A 255 37.57 -10.28 -0.94
N GLY A 256 36.26 -10.21 -1.20
CA GLY A 256 35.75 -10.06 -2.56
C GLY A 256 36.05 -8.65 -3.10
N ILE A 257 35.49 -7.64 -2.46
CA ILE A 257 35.74 -6.22 -2.78
C ILE A 257 36.24 -5.52 -1.52
N PHE A 258 37.37 -4.83 -1.62
CA PHE A 258 37.99 -4.15 -0.49
C PHE A 258 38.25 -2.68 -0.80
N LEU A 259 37.77 -1.80 0.07
CA LEU A 259 38.03 -0.36 0.07
C LEU A 259 38.82 -0.03 1.34
N GLU A 260 39.99 0.57 1.18
CA GLU A 260 40.88 0.95 2.27
C GLU A 260 41.43 2.37 2.08
N GLY A 261 41.91 2.96 3.18
CA GLY A 261 42.90 4.01 3.10
C GLY A 261 42.30 5.32 2.64
N THR A 262 41.17 5.70 3.24
CA THR A 262 40.52 6.99 2.93
C THR A 262 39.94 7.06 1.52
N SER A 263 39.51 5.93 0.96
CA SER A 263 38.86 5.84 -0.36
C SER A 263 37.36 6.19 -0.24
N ARG A 264 36.99 7.38 -0.71
CA ARG A 264 35.67 8.01 -0.49
C ARG A 264 34.86 8.16 -1.77
N TRP A 265 33.55 8.33 -1.59
CA TRP A 265 32.60 8.61 -2.68
C TRP A 265 32.57 7.55 -3.79
N ASN A 266 33.02 6.32 -3.48
CA ASN A 266 32.96 5.22 -4.43
C ASN A 266 31.55 4.65 -4.49
N THR A 267 31.17 4.19 -5.69
CA THR A 267 29.83 3.65 -5.97
C THR A 267 29.93 2.20 -6.41
N LEU A 268 29.32 1.29 -5.64
CA LEU A 268 29.28 -0.14 -5.89
C LEU A 268 27.82 -0.54 -6.19
N ILE A 269 27.55 -0.94 -7.43
CA ILE A 269 26.20 -1.29 -7.90
C ILE A 269 26.18 -2.74 -8.40
N ASN A 270 25.29 -3.56 -7.84
CA ASN A 270 25.00 -4.92 -8.31
C ASN A 270 26.25 -5.81 -8.46
N ASN A 271 27.27 -5.63 -7.62
CA ASN A 271 28.45 -6.48 -7.64
C ASN A 271 28.21 -7.78 -6.86
N THR A 272 28.90 -8.84 -7.23
CA THR A 272 28.84 -10.16 -6.60
C THR A 272 30.17 -10.49 -5.92
N ALA A 273 30.17 -10.59 -4.60
CA ALA A 273 31.33 -10.89 -3.76
C ALA A 273 31.02 -12.08 -2.83
N THR A 274 31.11 -13.30 -3.38
CA THR A 274 30.65 -14.54 -2.70
C THR A 274 31.74 -15.59 -2.57
N PHE A 275 31.63 -16.47 -1.57
CA PHE A 275 32.55 -17.59 -1.34
C PHE A 275 34.01 -17.16 -1.09
N ASN A 276 34.24 -15.92 -0.69
CA ASN A 276 35.57 -15.47 -0.30
C ASN A 276 35.92 -16.00 1.09
N THR A 277 37.20 -16.24 1.36
CA THR A 277 37.64 -16.84 2.65
C THR A 277 37.35 -15.93 3.84
N ARG A 278 37.30 -14.62 3.63
CA ARG A 278 37.01 -13.61 4.66
C ARG A 278 35.65 -12.97 4.39
N SER A 279 35.58 -11.64 4.34
CA SER A 279 34.31 -10.94 4.11
C SER A 279 34.04 -10.69 2.63
N GLY A 280 32.77 -10.58 2.24
CA GLY A 280 32.40 -10.30 0.85
C GLY A 280 32.84 -8.90 0.41
N ILE A 281 32.29 -7.88 1.07
CA ILE A 281 32.67 -6.48 0.86
C ILE A 281 33.21 -5.91 2.16
N TYR A 282 34.42 -5.36 2.13
CA TYR A 282 35.03 -4.72 3.29
C TYR A 282 35.35 -3.25 3.02
N ILE A 283 34.96 -2.38 3.94
CA ILE A 283 35.22 -0.95 3.93
C ILE A 283 35.96 -0.62 5.22
N TYR A 284 37.17 -0.09 5.10
CA TYR A 284 38.08 0.04 6.23
C TYR A 284 38.83 1.37 6.25
N PHE A 285 38.99 1.93 7.45
CA PHE A 285 39.90 3.03 7.74
C PHE A 285 39.57 4.33 7.00
N TYR A 286 38.65 5.12 7.57
CA TYR A 286 38.24 6.45 7.07
C TYR A 286 37.67 6.45 5.65
N CYS A 287 37.08 5.32 5.24
CA CYS A 287 36.41 5.18 3.94
C CYS A 287 34.96 5.64 4.06
N ASP A 288 34.77 6.95 3.91
CA ASP A 288 33.50 7.62 4.15
C ASP A 288 32.69 7.82 2.87
N SER A 289 31.38 8.01 3.02
CA SER A 289 30.49 8.47 1.94
C SER A 289 30.45 7.57 0.70
N ASN A 290 30.68 6.26 0.85
CA ASN A 290 30.55 5.29 -0.22
C ASN A 290 29.09 4.80 -0.35
N ASN A 291 28.68 4.49 -1.57
CA ASN A 291 27.32 4.02 -1.88
C ASN A 291 27.34 2.58 -2.38
N LEU A 292 26.69 1.67 -1.64
CA LEU A 292 26.55 0.26 -1.95
C LEU A 292 25.07 -0.01 -2.26
N THR A 293 24.74 -0.27 -3.54
CA THR A 293 23.37 -0.55 -3.98
C THR A 293 23.27 -1.92 -4.65
N GLY A 294 22.37 -2.78 -4.16
CA GLY A 294 22.03 -4.05 -4.80
C GLY A 294 23.16 -5.08 -4.85
N ASN A 295 24.22 -4.93 -4.06
CA ASN A 295 25.35 -5.85 -4.07
C ASN A 295 25.00 -7.16 -3.35
N THR A 296 25.60 -8.27 -3.81
CA THR A 296 25.48 -9.60 -3.20
C THR A 296 26.79 -9.99 -2.55
N ALA A 297 26.79 -10.09 -1.22
CA ALA A 297 27.93 -10.46 -0.38
C ALA A 297 27.56 -11.66 0.51
N SER A 298 27.33 -12.81 -0.12
CA SER A 298 26.79 -14.02 0.51
C SER A 298 27.79 -15.17 0.54
N SER A 299 27.59 -16.09 1.48
CA SER A 299 28.36 -17.33 1.60
C SER A 299 29.87 -17.12 1.78
N ASN A 300 30.28 -16.05 2.47
CA ASN A 300 31.67 -15.75 2.75
C ASN A 300 32.10 -16.32 4.13
N GLY A 301 33.41 -16.49 4.30
CA GLY A 301 34.00 -17.14 5.47
C GLY A 301 33.99 -16.32 6.76
N GLU A 302 33.75 -15.01 6.67
CA GLU A 302 33.52 -14.08 7.79
C GLU A 302 32.15 -13.40 7.61
N HIS A 303 32.13 -12.10 7.32
CA HIS A 303 30.93 -11.28 7.19
C HIS A 303 30.50 -11.11 5.72
N GLY A 304 29.24 -10.71 5.50
CA GLY A 304 28.84 -10.30 4.16
C GLY A 304 29.41 -8.93 3.80
N ILE A 305 28.90 -7.90 4.47
CA ILE A 305 29.38 -6.51 4.34
C ILE A 305 29.94 -6.07 5.68
N TYR A 306 31.17 -5.58 5.67
CA TYR A 306 31.88 -5.17 6.88
C TYR A 306 32.38 -3.73 6.74
N LEU A 307 32.04 -2.88 7.71
CA LEU A 307 32.53 -1.51 7.85
C LEU A 307 33.29 -1.42 9.17
N ASN A 308 34.49 -0.84 9.15
CA ASN A 308 35.35 -0.78 10.33
C ASN A 308 36.23 0.47 10.38
N SER A 309 36.46 0.99 11.58
CA SER A 309 37.45 2.03 11.90
C SER A 309 37.13 3.35 11.21
N ASN A 310 36.16 4.08 11.76
CA ASN A 310 35.79 5.43 11.33
C ASN A 310 35.32 5.50 9.86
N CYS A 311 34.54 4.53 9.41
CA CYS A 311 33.95 4.57 8.07
C CYS A 311 32.53 5.13 8.16
N ASP A 312 32.43 6.45 7.97
CA ASP A 312 31.22 7.19 8.29
C ASP A 312 30.38 7.52 7.06
N SER A 313 29.09 7.78 7.28
CA SER A 313 28.19 8.32 6.24
C SER A 313 28.08 7.47 4.97
N ASN A 314 28.35 6.16 5.05
CA ASN A 314 28.15 5.25 3.94
C ASN A 314 26.67 4.87 3.82
N THR A 315 26.22 4.63 2.58
CA THR A 315 24.84 4.24 2.28
C THR A 315 24.81 2.83 1.72
N LEU A 316 24.04 1.95 2.35
CA LEU A 316 23.81 0.56 1.95
C LEU A 316 22.32 0.39 1.63
N THR A 317 21.98 0.26 0.35
CA THR A 317 20.60 0.10 -0.12
C THR A 317 20.38 -1.21 -0.85
N GLY A 318 19.42 -2.03 -0.39
CA GLY A 318 18.99 -3.23 -1.11
C GLY A 318 20.07 -4.30 -1.28
N ASN A 319 21.11 -4.31 -0.43
CA ASN A 319 22.18 -5.31 -0.52
C ASN A 319 21.75 -6.64 0.11
N THR A 320 22.31 -7.74 -0.40
CA THR A 320 22.08 -9.11 0.09
C THR A 320 23.35 -9.64 0.74
N ALA A 321 23.29 -9.97 2.02
CA ALA A 321 24.39 -10.48 2.83
C ALA A 321 23.95 -11.72 3.62
N THR A 322 23.80 -12.85 2.90
CA THR A 322 23.18 -14.07 3.44
C THR A 322 24.15 -15.22 3.56
N SER A 323 23.89 -16.15 4.49
CA SER A 323 24.63 -17.40 4.61
C SER A 323 26.13 -17.23 4.82
N ASN A 324 26.57 -16.12 5.39
CA ASN A 324 27.95 -15.90 5.80
C ASN A 324 28.22 -16.61 7.14
N ASN A 325 29.46 -17.00 7.39
CA ASN A 325 29.81 -17.74 8.61
C ASN A 325 29.70 -16.91 9.89
N GLN A 326 29.79 -15.58 9.80
CA GLN A 326 29.63 -14.66 10.93
C GLN A 326 28.38 -13.79 10.73
N SER A 327 28.47 -12.47 10.92
CA SER A 327 27.31 -11.58 10.74
C SER A 327 27.08 -11.19 9.27
N GLY A 328 25.83 -10.96 8.87
CA GLY A 328 25.51 -10.52 7.51
C GLY A 328 26.09 -9.14 7.21
N ILE A 329 25.65 -8.12 7.97
CA ILE A 329 26.18 -6.75 7.89
C ILE A 329 26.75 -6.38 9.24
N TYR A 330 28.00 -5.93 9.26
CA TYR A 330 28.72 -5.60 10.48
C TYR A 330 29.34 -4.20 10.42
N LEU A 331 29.02 -3.36 11.40
CA LEU A 331 29.62 -2.03 11.59
C LEU A 331 30.35 -2.02 12.94
N ARG A 332 31.58 -1.52 12.92
CA ARG A 332 32.48 -1.60 14.09
C ARG A 332 33.39 -0.38 14.22
N ASP A 333 33.72 -0.04 15.47
CA ASP A 333 34.78 0.89 15.86
C ASP A 333 34.54 2.28 15.23
N ASN A 334 33.54 2.99 15.76
CA ASN A 334 33.21 4.38 15.37
C ASN A 334 32.78 4.54 13.91
N CYS A 335 32.00 3.61 13.35
CA CYS A 335 31.43 3.77 12.01
C CYS A 335 30.07 4.46 12.10
N ASP A 336 30.08 5.79 12.20
CA ASP A 336 28.92 6.59 12.56
C ASP A 336 28.11 7.06 11.35
N SER A 337 26.85 7.42 11.59
CA SER A 337 25.98 8.07 10.59
C SER A 337 25.77 7.27 9.30
N ASN A 338 25.95 5.95 9.34
CA ASN A 338 25.71 5.07 8.19
C ASN A 338 24.20 4.80 8.01
N ASN A 339 23.75 4.71 6.76
CA ASN A 339 22.35 4.46 6.42
C ASN A 339 22.18 3.10 5.74
N LEU A 340 21.41 2.20 6.35
CA LEU A 340 21.09 0.87 5.83
C LEU A 340 19.59 0.82 5.54
N THR A 341 19.22 0.77 4.26
CA THR A 341 17.83 0.72 3.81
C THR A 341 17.53 -0.53 2.99
N GLY A 342 16.53 -1.31 3.39
CA GLY A 342 16.02 -2.45 2.59
C GLY A 342 17.03 -3.58 2.37
N ASN A 343 18.05 -3.73 3.22
CA ASN A 343 19.05 -4.79 3.07
C ASN A 343 18.55 -6.12 3.64
N THR A 344 19.02 -7.23 3.06
CA THR A 344 18.75 -8.59 3.53
C THR A 344 19.99 -9.20 4.17
N ALA A 345 19.94 -9.48 5.46
CA ALA A 345 21.01 -10.07 6.25
C ALA A 345 20.51 -11.33 6.98
N SER A 346 20.26 -12.38 6.21
CA SER A 346 19.55 -13.59 6.68
C SER A 346 20.42 -14.85 6.63
N SER A 347 20.08 -15.83 7.49
CA SER A 347 20.72 -17.14 7.53
C SER A 347 22.23 -17.11 7.80
N ASN A 348 22.72 -16.10 8.51
CA ASN A 348 24.13 -15.96 8.84
C ASN A 348 24.49 -16.70 10.14
N GLY A 349 25.76 -17.07 10.27
CA GLY A 349 26.30 -17.91 11.34
C GLY A 349 26.47 -17.21 12.69
N ASP A 350 26.28 -15.88 12.75
CA ASP A 350 26.09 -15.11 13.98
C ASP A 350 24.79 -14.28 13.92
N HIS A 351 24.92 -12.96 13.69
CA HIS A 351 23.83 -12.00 13.69
C HIS A 351 23.46 -11.58 12.26
N GLY A 352 22.25 -11.06 12.07
CA GLY A 352 21.90 -10.45 10.78
C GLY A 352 22.64 -9.12 10.58
N ILE A 353 22.25 -8.12 11.36
CA ILE A 353 22.89 -6.79 11.38
C ILE A 353 23.49 -6.58 12.77
N HIS A 354 24.77 -6.26 12.82
CA HIS A 354 25.50 -6.06 14.07
C HIS A 354 26.18 -4.68 14.07
N LEU A 355 25.87 -3.87 15.08
CA LEU A 355 26.52 -2.61 15.39
C LEU A 355 27.35 -2.80 16.66
N TYR A 356 28.62 -2.44 16.61
CA TYR A 356 29.56 -2.72 17.69
C TYR A 356 30.46 -1.52 17.97
N TRP A 357 30.64 -1.21 19.25
CA TRP A 357 31.66 -0.30 19.77
C TRP A 357 31.58 1.11 19.19
N TYR A 358 30.68 1.92 19.75
CA TYR A 358 30.47 3.32 19.37
C TYR A 358 30.07 3.51 17.91
N SER A 359 29.22 2.63 17.37
CA SER A 359 28.63 2.86 16.04
C SER A 359 27.30 3.60 16.24
N ASP A 360 27.37 4.93 16.16
CA ASP A 360 26.31 5.83 16.61
C ASP A 360 25.58 6.48 15.43
N SER A 361 24.36 6.96 15.69
CA SER A 361 23.56 7.68 14.68
C SER A 361 23.28 6.87 13.41
N ILE A 362 23.26 5.54 13.51
CA ILE A 362 22.96 4.63 12.40
C ILE A 362 21.46 4.61 12.15
N THR A 363 21.10 4.66 10.87
CA THR A 363 19.71 4.51 10.42
C THR A 363 19.51 3.13 9.80
N LEU A 364 18.65 2.30 10.40
CA LEU A 364 18.21 1.01 9.87
C LEU A 364 16.73 1.13 9.46
N THR A 365 16.44 1.18 8.16
CA THR A 365 15.06 1.28 7.64
C THR A 365 14.67 0.09 6.78
N GLY A 366 13.62 -0.64 7.16
CA GLY A 366 13.04 -1.71 6.33
C GLY A 366 13.98 -2.88 6.04
N ASN A 367 14.98 -3.13 6.89
CA ASN A 367 15.92 -4.23 6.68
C ASN A 367 15.32 -5.56 7.16
N THR A 368 15.74 -6.66 6.53
CA THR A 368 15.35 -8.03 6.87
C THR A 368 16.54 -8.79 7.45
N ALA A 369 16.43 -9.23 8.69
CA ALA A 369 17.46 -9.98 9.43
C ALA A 369 16.85 -11.23 10.06
N THR A 370 16.65 -12.28 9.25
CA THR A 370 15.89 -13.48 9.64
C THR A 370 16.71 -14.76 9.58
N PHE A 371 16.36 -15.76 10.38
CA PHE A 371 16.99 -17.09 10.37
C PHE A 371 18.49 -17.08 10.70
N ASN A 372 19.00 -16.05 11.37
CA ASN A 372 20.38 -16.02 11.84
C ASN A 372 20.51 -16.91 13.09
N THR A 373 21.68 -17.50 13.31
CA THR A 373 21.91 -18.43 14.42
C THR A 373 21.80 -17.76 15.80
N ARG A 374 22.06 -16.45 15.88
CA ARG A 374 21.97 -15.64 17.10
C ARG A 374 20.85 -14.62 16.98
N SER A 375 21.14 -13.33 17.14
CA SER A 375 20.11 -12.27 17.05
C SER A 375 19.93 -11.74 15.63
N GLY A 376 18.73 -11.29 15.28
CA GLY A 376 18.47 -10.61 14.01
C GLY A 376 19.25 -9.28 13.90
N ILE A 377 18.96 -8.35 14.81
CA ILE A 377 19.65 -7.06 14.90
C ILE A 377 20.27 -6.94 16.29
N TYR A 378 21.56 -6.59 16.34
CA TYR A 378 22.31 -6.47 17.59
C TYR A 378 23.08 -5.15 17.67
N LEU A 379 22.84 -4.40 18.74
CA LEU A 379 23.57 -3.20 19.12
C LEU A 379 24.37 -3.51 20.39
N TYR A 380 25.69 -3.42 20.31
CA TYR A 380 26.57 -3.81 21.42
C TYR A 380 27.62 -2.75 21.77
N ALA A 381 27.69 -2.45 23.06
CA ALA A 381 28.72 -1.61 23.69
C ALA A 381 28.74 -0.18 23.15
N TYR A 382 27.86 0.64 23.72
CA TYR A 382 27.73 2.08 23.51
C TYR A 382 27.39 2.43 22.06
N CYS A 383 26.46 1.68 21.44
CA CYS A 383 25.92 2.03 20.14
C CYS A 383 24.68 2.89 20.38
N ASP A 384 24.86 4.20 20.38
CA ASP A 384 23.88 5.14 20.89
C ASP A 384 23.20 5.94 19.77
N SER A 385 22.03 6.49 20.07
CA SER A 385 21.30 7.40 19.16
C SER A 385 20.95 6.80 17.79
N ASN A 386 20.78 5.47 17.72
CA ASN A 386 20.43 4.79 16.48
C ASN A 386 18.91 4.77 16.24
N ALA A 387 18.51 4.79 14.97
CA ALA A 387 17.12 4.76 14.53
C ALA A 387 16.81 3.48 13.76
N LEU A 388 15.97 2.62 14.33
CA LEU A 388 15.51 1.36 13.77
C LEU A 388 14.03 1.50 13.40
N THR A 389 13.71 1.62 12.12
CA THR A 389 12.33 1.81 11.63
C THR A 389 11.89 0.69 10.69
N GLY A 390 10.80 0.01 11.02
CA GLY A 390 10.15 -0.97 10.13
C GLY A 390 11.02 -2.19 9.79
N ASN A 391 11.99 -2.55 10.61
CA ASN A 391 12.87 -3.71 10.35
C ASN A 391 12.19 -5.02 10.76
N THR A 392 12.55 -6.11 10.07
CA THR A 392 12.06 -7.46 10.32
C THR A 392 13.19 -8.33 10.88
N ALA A 393 13.05 -8.80 12.12
CA ALA A 393 14.04 -9.60 12.85
C ALA A 393 13.40 -10.89 13.40
N ASN A 394 12.95 -11.75 12.48
CA ASN A 394 12.15 -12.93 12.80
C ASN A 394 12.94 -14.23 12.70
N ASN A 395 12.49 -15.25 13.43
CA ASN A 395 13.00 -16.63 13.34
C ASN A 395 14.51 -16.76 13.60
N ASN A 396 15.09 -15.89 14.42
CA ASN A 396 16.51 -15.97 14.79
C ASN A 396 16.70 -16.88 16.02
N GLY A 397 17.88 -17.47 16.16
CA GLY A 397 18.15 -18.49 17.18
C GLY A 397 18.12 -17.95 18.62
N ASP A 398 18.56 -16.71 18.83
CA ASP A 398 18.51 -16.02 20.12
C ASP A 398 17.36 -14.98 20.12
N HIS A 399 17.68 -13.71 19.87
CA HIS A 399 16.72 -12.61 19.99
C HIS A 399 16.33 -12.03 18.63
N GLY A 400 15.20 -11.35 18.54
CA GLY A 400 14.90 -10.54 17.35
C GLY A 400 15.81 -9.32 17.30
N ILE A 401 15.57 -8.38 18.21
CA ILE A 401 16.36 -7.15 18.36
C ILE A 401 17.00 -7.15 19.75
N TYR A 402 18.30 -6.96 19.81
CA TYR A 402 19.06 -6.97 21.05
C TYR A 402 19.89 -5.69 21.18
N LEU A 403 19.73 -4.99 22.30
CA LEU A 403 20.53 -3.85 22.72
C LEU A 403 21.28 -4.24 24.00
N TYR A 404 22.60 -4.05 24.00
CA TYR A 404 23.44 -4.23 25.16
C TYR A 404 24.26 -2.97 25.39
N ARG A 405 24.08 -2.37 26.58
CA ARG A 405 24.76 -1.13 26.99
C ARG A 405 24.71 -0.06 25.92
N SER A 406 23.51 0.25 25.44
CA SER A 406 23.29 1.12 24.28
C SER A 406 22.09 2.03 24.57
N ASP A 407 22.33 3.33 24.51
CA ASP A 407 21.44 4.35 25.04
C ASP A 407 20.81 5.21 23.94
N ASN A 408 19.68 5.84 24.25
CA ASN A 408 19.03 6.83 23.38
C ASN A 408 18.63 6.29 21.98
N ASN A 409 18.42 4.99 21.84
CA ASN A 409 18.02 4.39 20.56
C ASN A 409 16.49 4.47 20.37
N MET A 410 16.07 4.66 19.12
CA MET A 410 14.67 4.73 18.70
C MET A 410 14.30 3.50 17.88
N LEU A 411 13.37 2.68 18.39
CA LEU A 411 12.84 1.50 17.71
C LEU A 411 11.38 1.77 17.36
N THR A 412 11.06 1.96 16.08
CA THR A 412 9.70 2.27 15.61
C THR A 412 9.18 1.24 14.62
N GLY A 413 8.04 0.61 14.91
CA GLY A 413 7.36 -0.28 13.97
C GLY A 413 8.15 -1.53 13.57
N ASN A 414 9.11 -1.98 14.38
CA ASN A 414 9.90 -3.17 14.07
C ASN A 414 9.14 -4.45 14.45
N THR A 415 9.42 -5.52 13.72
CA THR A 415 8.80 -6.84 13.91
C THR A 415 9.86 -7.84 14.34
N ALA A 416 9.65 -8.51 15.47
CA ALA A 416 10.54 -9.48 16.08
C ALA A 416 9.74 -10.72 16.54
N THR A 417 9.44 -11.61 15.61
CA THR A 417 8.55 -12.76 15.85
C THR A 417 9.27 -14.10 15.75
N SER A 418 8.81 -15.06 16.56
CA SER A 418 9.27 -16.46 16.48
C SER A 418 10.78 -16.65 16.68
N ASN A 419 11.42 -15.78 17.46
CA ASN A 419 12.82 -15.94 17.83
C ASN A 419 12.97 -16.97 18.97
N GLY A 420 14.13 -17.62 19.07
CA GLY A 420 14.35 -18.72 20.02
C GLY A 420 14.33 -18.31 21.49
N ALA A 421 14.67 -17.05 21.79
CA ALA A 421 14.58 -16.43 23.11
C ALA A 421 13.61 -15.23 23.07
N HIS A 422 14.11 -14.00 23.16
CA HIS A 422 13.27 -12.79 23.28
C HIS A 422 12.95 -12.13 21.94
N GLY A 423 11.80 -11.45 21.85
CA GLY A 423 11.51 -10.59 20.70
C GLY A 423 12.43 -9.37 20.66
N THR A 424 12.27 -8.48 21.64
CA THR A 424 13.17 -7.32 21.85
C THR A 424 13.80 -7.39 23.23
N TYR A 425 15.13 -7.30 23.31
CA TYR A 425 15.89 -7.41 24.55
C TYR A 425 16.75 -6.18 24.77
N LEU A 426 16.63 -5.55 25.94
CA LEU A 426 17.50 -4.47 26.42
C LEU A 426 18.23 -4.96 27.66
N ASP A 427 19.55 -4.90 27.63
CA ASP A 427 20.41 -5.46 28.68
C ASP A 427 21.53 -4.49 29.09
N PHE A 428 21.83 -4.52 30.38
CA PHE A 428 23.00 -3.89 30.99
C PHE A 428 23.15 -2.38 30.71
N ASN A 429 22.44 -1.56 31.49
CA ASN A 429 22.44 -0.10 31.36
C ASN A 429 22.10 0.36 29.92
N CYS A 430 21.00 -0.14 29.37
CA CYS A 430 20.38 0.48 28.18
C CYS A 430 19.37 1.52 28.65
N ASP A 431 19.78 2.77 28.70
CA ASP A 431 19.01 3.87 29.24
C ASP A 431 18.41 4.76 28.14
N SER A 432 17.26 5.37 28.43
CA SER A 432 16.63 6.39 27.59
C SER A 432 16.25 5.94 26.16
N ASN A 433 16.04 4.63 25.94
CA ASN A 433 15.58 4.11 24.65
C ASN A 433 14.05 4.27 24.50
N THR A 434 13.61 4.49 23.26
CA THR A 434 12.18 4.64 22.94
C THR A 434 11.73 3.55 21.97
N LEU A 435 10.76 2.75 22.38
CA LEU A 435 10.14 1.68 21.60
C LEU A 435 8.70 2.09 21.28
N THR A 436 8.38 2.35 20.01
CA THR A 436 7.04 2.75 19.57
C THR A 436 6.48 1.79 18.52
N GLY A 437 5.31 1.20 18.76
CA GLY A 437 4.61 0.40 17.75
C GLY A 437 5.32 -0.89 17.34
N ASN A 438 6.25 -1.42 18.15
CA ASN A 438 6.97 -2.65 17.82
C ASN A 438 6.14 -3.90 18.13
N THR A 439 6.36 -4.95 17.36
CA THR A 439 5.66 -6.24 17.46
C THR A 439 6.63 -7.34 17.87
N ALA A 440 6.38 -7.97 19.02
CA ALA A 440 7.19 -9.04 19.60
C ALA A 440 6.31 -10.25 19.95
N THR A 441 6.04 -11.10 18.96
CA THR A 441 5.06 -12.18 19.11
C THR A 441 5.64 -13.58 18.93
N SER A 442 5.09 -14.55 19.65
CA SER A 442 5.43 -15.97 19.50
C SER A 442 6.92 -16.29 19.71
N ASN A 443 7.62 -15.52 20.53
CA ASN A 443 9.02 -15.77 20.85
C ASN A 443 9.16 -16.86 21.92
N GLY A 444 10.29 -17.56 21.89
CA GLY A 444 10.60 -18.73 22.69
C GLY A 444 10.77 -18.46 24.18
N GLU A 445 10.88 -17.20 24.59
CA GLU A 445 10.84 -16.72 25.98
C GLU A 445 9.89 -15.51 26.13
N HIS A 446 10.42 -14.32 26.46
CA HIS A 446 9.65 -13.08 26.61
C HIS A 446 9.44 -12.32 25.30
N GLY A 447 8.36 -11.53 25.21
CA GLY A 447 8.15 -10.62 24.08
C GLY A 447 9.14 -9.46 24.10
N ILE A 448 9.02 -8.59 25.09
CA ILE A 448 9.94 -7.47 25.35
C ILE A 448 10.53 -7.64 26.74
N TYR A 449 11.86 -7.65 26.84
CA TYR A 449 12.57 -7.89 28.09
C TYR A 449 13.61 -6.81 28.38
N PHE A 450 13.57 -6.24 29.58
CA PHE A 450 14.57 -5.31 30.12
C PHE A 450 15.26 -5.94 31.33
N CYS A 451 16.60 -5.95 31.33
CA CYS A 451 17.42 -6.53 32.39
C CYS A 451 18.58 -5.61 32.77
N ASP A 452 19.13 -5.82 33.97
CA ASP A 452 20.39 -5.23 34.42
C ASP A 452 20.42 -3.71 34.26
N ASN A 453 19.60 -3.06 35.07
CA ASN A 453 19.70 -1.63 35.30
C ASN A 453 19.36 -0.73 34.10
N CYS A 454 18.43 -1.17 33.24
CA CYS A 454 17.89 -0.38 32.13
C CYS A 454 16.83 0.61 32.62
N ARG A 455 17.11 1.91 32.50
CA ARG A 455 16.29 2.98 33.09
C ARG A 455 15.82 4.02 32.08
N TRP A 456 14.76 4.74 32.45
CA TRP A 456 14.22 5.86 31.67
C TRP A 456 13.81 5.49 30.24
N ASN A 457 13.55 4.21 29.97
CA ASN A 457 13.07 3.75 28.69
C ASN A 457 11.56 3.97 28.57
N THR A 458 11.11 4.19 27.33
CA THR A 458 9.71 4.46 27.01
C THR A 458 9.18 3.44 26.02
N LEU A 459 8.07 2.78 26.34
CA LEU A 459 7.35 1.84 25.47
C LEU A 459 5.95 2.39 25.20
N ILE A 460 5.66 2.70 23.94
CA ILE A 460 4.37 3.23 23.51
C ILE A 460 3.77 2.34 22.42
N ASN A 461 2.52 1.89 22.58
CA ASN A 461 1.78 1.16 21.56
C ASN A 461 2.47 -0.14 21.07
N ASN A 462 3.30 -0.79 21.90
CA ASN A 462 3.96 -2.04 21.50
C ASN A 462 3.06 -3.25 21.75
N THR A 463 3.23 -4.29 20.93
CA THR A 463 2.46 -5.54 21.01
C THR A 463 3.39 -6.70 21.36
N ALA A 464 3.13 -7.37 22.49
CA ALA A 464 3.89 -8.51 22.97
C ALA A 464 2.96 -9.69 23.31
N THR A 465 2.62 -10.49 22.29
CA THR A 465 1.58 -11.53 22.43
C THR A 465 2.07 -12.94 22.12
N SER A 466 1.41 -13.93 22.72
CA SER A 466 1.65 -15.35 22.42
C SER A 466 3.08 -15.83 22.66
N ASN A 467 3.84 -15.15 23.52
CA ASN A 467 5.19 -15.57 23.91
C ASN A 467 5.12 -16.69 24.96
N THR A 468 6.17 -17.52 25.06
CA THR A 468 6.15 -18.70 25.95
C THR A 468 6.23 -18.33 27.44
N LEU A 469 6.84 -17.18 27.75
CA LEU A 469 6.93 -16.59 29.09
C LEU A 469 6.11 -15.30 29.13
N SER A 470 6.59 -14.25 29.81
CA SER A 470 5.85 -13.00 29.95
C SER A 470 5.84 -12.18 28.66
N GLY A 471 4.77 -11.43 28.40
CA GLY A 471 4.70 -10.48 27.28
C GLY A 471 5.74 -9.38 27.43
N ILE A 472 5.67 -8.62 28.51
CA ILE A 472 6.66 -7.59 28.86
C ILE A 472 7.27 -7.91 30.24
N TYR A 473 8.59 -7.96 30.31
CA TYR A 473 9.33 -8.34 31.52
C TYR A 473 10.40 -7.30 31.86
N LEU A 474 10.44 -6.85 33.12
CA LEU A 474 11.43 -5.94 33.68
C LEU A 474 12.07 -6.62 34.90
N ASP A 475 13.39 -6.74 34.90
CA ASP A 475 14.16 -7.43 35.94
C ASP A 475 15.41 -6.64 36.35
N GLN A 476 15.95 -6.93 37.53
CA GLN A 476 17.25 -6.46 38.02
C GLN A 476 17.43 -4.92 37.94
N LYS A 477 16.64 -4.18 38.74
CA LYS A 477 16.72 -2.70 38.89
C LYS A 477 16.43 -1.91 37.61
N CYS A 478 15.56 -2.44 36.75
CA CYS A 478 15.01 -1.66 35.64
C CYS A 478 14.00 -0.65 36.18
N ASP A 479 14.47 0.58 36.40
CA ASP A 479 13.76 1.62 37.14
C ASP A 479 13.32 2.78 36.25
N SER A 480 12.28 3.49 36.65
CA SER A 480 11.86 4.76 36.02
C SER A 480 11.50 4.64 34.53
N ASN A 481 11.01 3.48 34.10
CA ASN A 481 10.53 3.25 32.74
C ASN A 481 9.04 3.61 32.63
N VAL A 482 8.62 4.04 31.43
CA VAL A 482 7.23 4.38 31.12
C VAL A 482 6.68 3.42 30.06
N LEU A 483 5.64 2.68 30.41
CA LEU A 483 4.97 1.71 29.54
C LEU A 483 3.53 2.19 29.32
N SER A 484 3.25 2.77 28.16
CA SER A 484 1.95 3.35 27.81
C SER A 484 1.28 2.65 26.63
N ASN A 485 -0.01 2.32 26.75
CA ASN A 485 -0.83 1.75 25.67
C ASN A 485 -0.25 0.47 25.02
N ASN A 486 0.51 -0.34 25.76
CA ASN A 486 1.06 -1.59 25.23
C ASN A 486 0.07 -2.75 25.41
N ILE A 487 0.17 -3.73 24.52
CA ILE A 487 -0.67 -4.94 24.50
C ILE A 487 0.19 -6.13 24.91
N ALA A 488 -0.20 -6.85 25.96
CA ALA A 488 0.47 -8.10 26.38
C ALA A 488 -0.55 -9.22 26.61
N ASN A 489 -0.95 -9.86 25.53
CA ASN A 489 -2.06 -10.81 25.52
C ASN A 489 -1.63 -12.23 25.15
N TYR A 490 -2.38 -13.22 25.63
CA TYR A 490 -2.23 -14.63 25.24
C TYR A 490 -0.85 -15.22 25.51
N ASN A 491 -0.06 -14.62 26.41
CA ASN A 491 1.26 -15.15 26.75
C ASN A 491 1.11 -16.32 27.71
N ASN A 492 1.98 -17.32 27.58
CA ASN A 492 1.97 -18.51 28.42
C ASN A 492 2.61 -18.26 29.81
N GLY A 493 3.27 -17.10 29.98
CA GLY A 493 3.66 -16.52 31.26
C GLY A 493 2.65 -15.48 31.77
N ASN A 494 3.17 -14.36 32.25
CA ASN A 494 2.39 -13.20 32.68
C ASN A 494 2.15 -12.23 31.52
N GLY A 495 1.20 -11.30 31.64
CA GLY A 495 1.15 -10.17 30.73
C GLY A 495 2.37 -9.28 30.93
N PHE A 496 2.43 -8.64 32.10
CA PHE A 496 3.54 -7.80 32.55
C PHE A 496 4.14 -8.39 33.81
N HIS A 497 5.46 -8.37 33.94
CA HIS A 497 6.15 -8.85 35.13
C HIS A 497 7.31 -7.91 35.48
N LEU A 498 7.29 -7.36 36.70
CA LEU A 498 8.35 -6.53 37.26
C LEU A 498 8.91 -7.22 38.50
N THR A 499 10.22 -7.42 38.56
CA THR A 499 10.88 -8.14 39.66
C THR A 499 12.28 -7.59 39.97
N ASP A 500 12.91 -8.12 41.02
CA ASP A 500 14.22 -7.75 41.56
C ASP A 500 14.51 -6.25 41.52
N LYS A 501 13.83 -5.53 42.42
CA LYS A 501 14.09 -4.11 42.70
C LYS A 501 13.78 -3.17 41.52
N CYS A 502 12.83 -3.51 40.65
CA CYS A 502 12.31 -2.60 39.64
C CYS A 502 11.39 -1.53 40.27
N TYR A 503 11.94 -0.32 40.42
CA TYR A 503 11.32 0.81 41.10
C TYR A 503 10.78 1.87 40.15
N ASN A 504 9.79 2.62 40.63
CA ASN A 504 9.39 3.89 40.01
C ASN A 504 8.95 3.76 38.53
N ASN A 505 8.53 2.58 38.10
CA ASN A 505 8.02 2.36 36.75
C ASN A 505 6.56 2.77 36.67
N THR A 506 6.16 3.30 35.51
CA THR A 506 4.82 3.81 35.26
C THR A 506 4.17 3.03 34.12
N LEU A 507 3.13 2.28 34.43
CA LEU A 507 2.33 1.49 33.51
C LEU A 507 0.98 2.21 33.30
N ILE A 508 0.73 2.75 32.11
CA ILE A 508 -0.45 3.54 31.79
C ILE A 508 -1.24 2.93 30.64
N LYS A 509 -2.56 2.77 30.79
CA LYS A 509 -3.47 2.40 29.68
C LYS A 509 -3.08 1.13 28.92
N ASN A 510 -2.38 0.20 29.55
CA ASN A 510 -1.99 -1.04 28.91
C ASN A 510 -3.17 -2.03 28.86
N THR A 511 -3.21 -2.86 27.82
CA THR A 511 -4.18 -3.94 27.67
C THR A 511 -3.49 -5.28 27.90
N ILE A 512 -3.97 -6.00 28.92
CA ILE A 512 -3.41 -7.27 29.37
C ILE A 512 -4.53 -8.29 29.47
N PHE A 513 -4.54 -9.26 28.55
CA PHE A 513 -5.67 -10.16 28.39
C PHE A 513 -5.28 -11.62 28.15
N SER A 514 -5.98 -12.55 28.81
CA SER A 514 -5.86 -14.00 28.56
C SER A 514 -4.44 -14.57 28.65
N ASN A 515 -3.63 -14.06 29.58
CA ASN A 515 -2.34 -14.69 29.89
C ASN A 515 -2.56 -15.90 30.81
N VAL A 516 -1.73 -16.93 30.67
CA VAL A 516 -1.90 -18.20 31.42
C VAL A 516 -1.67 -18.01 32.92
N ASN A 517 -0.80 -17.09 33.32
CA ASN A 517 -0.55 -16.76 34.73
C ASN A 517 -1.24 -15.44 35.11
N TYR A 518 -0.48 -14.47 35.61
CA TYR A 518 -1.01 -13.20 36.10
C TYR A 518 -1.15 -12.20 34.96
N GLY A 519 -2.09 -11.26 35.08
CA GLY A 519 -2.10 -10.08 34.21
C GLY A 519 -0.84 -9.25 34.45
N ILE A 520 -0.73 -8.66 35.63
CA ILE A 520 0.44 -7.90 36.07
C ILE A 520 1.00 -8.51 37.35
N TYR A 521 2.28 -8.85 37.37
CA TYR A 521 2.96 -9.43 38.53
C TYR A 521 4.10 -8.55 39.03
N LEU A 522 4.05 -8.16 40.31
CA LEU A 522 5.09 -7.43 41.02
C LEU A 522 5.68 -8.31 42.13
N ASN A 523 6.98 -8.58 42.11
CA ASN A 523 7.67 -9.31 43.18
C ASN A 523 9.09 -8.79 43.47
N ASP A 524 9.74 -9.37 44.48
CA ASP A 524 11.14 -9.15 44.85
C ASP A 524 11.54 -7.67 45.01
N SER A 525 10.90 -6.99 45.97
CA SER A 525 11.20 -5.61 46.33
C SER A 525 10.89 -4.60 45.21
N CYS A 526 9.77 -4.72 44.50
CA CYS A 526 9.33 -3.69 43.53
C CYS A 526 8.49 -2.60 44.21
N TYR A 527 9.08 -1.42 44.43
CA TYR A 527 8.46 -0.28 45.12
C TYR A 527 8.13 0.91 44.20
N ARG A 528 7.16 1.73 44.62
CA ARG A 528 6.83 3.02 43.99
C ARG A 528 6.43 2.93 42.52
N ASN A 529 5.90 1.79 42.10
CA ASN A 529 5.40 1.65 40.74
C ASN A 529 3.99 2.27 40.65
N GLN A 530 3.66 2.82 39.49
CA GLN A 530 2.36 3.44 39.21
C GLN A 530 1.65 2.64 38.12
N LEU A 531 0.49 2.08 38.46
CA LEU A 531 -0.38 1.39 37.51
C LEU A 531 -1.64 2.23 37.36
N LEU A 532 -1.78 2.90 36.22
CA LEU A 532 -2.82 3.89 35.96
C LEU A 532 -3.65 3.50 34.73
N ASN A 533 -4.96 3.35 34.89
CA ASN A 533 -5.90 3.09 33.79
C ASN A 533 -5.59 1.82 32.98
N ASN A 534 -4.94 0.80 33.55
CA ASN A 534 -4.66 -0.45 32.83
C ASN A 534 -5.88 -1.37 32.84
N ASN A 535 -6.04 -2.17 31.79
CA ASN A 535 -7.02 -3.23 31.71
C ASN A 535 -6.31 -4.59 31.85
N ALA A 536 -6.55 -5.31 32.96
CA ALA A 536 -5.96 -6.61 33.25
C ALA A 536 -7.06 -7.67 33.47
N SER A 537 -7.50 -8.29 32.38
CA SER A 537 -8.72 -9.10 32.38
C SER A 537 -8.54 -10.52 31.81
N SER A 538 -9.37 -11.45 32.27
CA SER A 538 -9.44 -12.84 31.80
C SER A 538 -8.13 -13.63 31.90
N ASN A 539 -7.24 -13.29 32.83
CA ASN A 539 -5.98 -14.02 33.02
C ASN A 539 -6.21 -15.30 33.86
N GLY A 540 -5.34 -16.29 33.67
CA GLY A 540 -5.46 -17.63 34.28
C GLY A 540 -5.19 -17.68 35.77
N LYS A 541 -4.69 -16.59 36.37
CA LYS A 541 -4.55 -16.41 37.82
C LYS A 541 -5.16 -15.08 38.25
N ASP A 542 -4.36 -14.23 38.88
CA ASP A 542 -4.79 -12.93 39.38
C ASP A 542 -4.66 -11.87 38.27
N GLY A 543 -5.56 -10.89 38.24
CA GLY A 543 -5.43 -9.74 37.34
C GLY A 543 -4.20 -8.92 37.67
N ILE A 544 -4.03 -8.55 38.94
CA ILE A 544 -2.83 -7.92 39.49
C ILE A 544 -2.37 -8.69 40.73
N HIS A 545 -1.10 -9.10 40.76
CA HIS A 545 -0.50 -9.79 41.89
C HIS A 545 0.69 -9.00 42.46
N ILE A 546 0.68 -8.77 43.77
CA ILE A 546 1.67 -7.96 44.51
C ILE A 546 2.22 -8.80 45.66
N ALA A 547 3.48 -9.25 45.54
CA ALA A 547 4.12 -10.08 46.55
C ALA A 547 4.47 -9.29 47.84
N SER A 548 4.71 -10.01 48.94
CA SER A 548 4.98 -9.45 50.28
C SER A 548 6.11 -8.41 50.37
N SER A 549 7.07 -8.47 49.46
CA SER A 549 8.17 -7.52 49.38
C SER A 549 7.86 -6.29 48.54
N CYS A 550 6.65 -6.11 48.00
CA CYS A 550 6.30 -5.00 47.09
C CYS A 550 5.36 -3.99 47.77
N ASN A 551 5.92 -2.85 48.13
CA ASN A 551 5.30 -1.82 48.96
C ASN A 551 5.23 -0.45 48.28
N THR A 552 4.37 0.44 48.79
CA THR A 552 4.36 1.87 48.41
C THR A 552 4.13 2.13 46.91
N SER A 553 3.33 1.31 46.25
CA SER A 553 2.93 1.49 44.84
C SER A 553 1.50 2.01 44.71
N ASP A 554 1.23 2.72 43.61
CA ASP A 554 -0.06 3.37 43.32
C ASP A 554 -0.80 2.60 42.22
N PHE A 555 -2.04 2.24 42.47
CA PHE A 555 -2.93 1.53 41.55
C PHE A 555 -4.20 2.37 41.40
N LYS A 556 -4.36 3.06 40.27
CA LYS A 556 -5.46 4.01 40.06
C LYS A 556 -6.23 3.72 38.78
N ASN A 557 -7.57 3.73 38.85
CA ASN A 557 -8.46 3.61 37.71
C ASN A 557 -8.25 2.35 36.84
N ASN A 558 -7.68 1.27 37.39
CA ASN A 558 -7.47 0.05 36.61
C ASN A 558 -8.76 -0.77 36.52
N VAL A 559 -8.98 -1.40 35.38
CA VAL A 559 -10.12 -2.29 35.10
C VAL A 559 -9.64 -3.74 35.13
N ILE A 560 -10.21 -4.56 36.02
CA ILE A 560 -9.69 -5.88 36.36
C ILE A 560 -10.83 -6.89 36.44
N LEU A 561 -11.11 -7.55 35.32
CA LEU A 561 -12.33 -8.32 35.14
C LEU A 561 -12.05 -9.80 34.86
N SER A 562 -12.94 -10.69 35.31
CA SER A 562 -13.01 -12.07 34.81
C SER A 562 -11.75 -12.92 34.95
N ASN A 563 -10.85 -12.62 35.88
CA ASN A 563 -9.66 -13.42 36.12
C ASN A 563 -9.99 -14.69 36.92
N GLN A 564 -9.28 -15.79 36.65
CA GLN A 564 -9.62 -17.13 37.18
C GLN A 564 -9.34 -17.33 38.67
N ARG A 565 -8.69 -16.36 39.33
CA ARG A 565 -8.44 -16.36 40.78
C ARG A 565 -8.89 -15.04 41.41
N PHE A 566 -7.99 -14.16 41.84
CA PHE A 566 -8.35 -12.86 42.42
C PHE A 566 -8.31 -11.75 41.36
N GLY A 567 -9.10 -10.68 41.54
CA GLY A 567 -8.88 -9.47 40.75
C GLY A 567 -7.54 -8.83 41.11
N ILE A 568 -7.39 -8.43 42.38
CA ILE A 568 -6.11 -7.99 42.93
C ILE A 568 -5.70 -8.90 44.10
N TYR A 569 -4.51 -9.47 44.03
CA TYR A 569 -3.89 -10.20 45.13
C TYR A 569 -2.76 -9.37 45.76
N VAL A 570 -2.84 -9.08 47.06
CA VAL A 570 -1.90 -8.20 47.79
C VAL A 570 -1.33 -8.90 49.01
N GLU A 571 -0.01 -9.06 49.05
CA GLU A 571 0.75 -9.47 50.23
C GLU A 571 1.62 -8.33 50.80
N GLY A 572 1.92 -7.31 49.99
CA GLY A 572 2.73 -6.15 50.40
C GLY A 572 1.95 -5.09 51.19
N HIS A 573 2.66 -4.07 51.66
CA HIS A 573 2.19 -3.01 52.56
C HIS A 573 2.33 -1.60 51.96
N PHE A 574 1.55 -0.64 52.48
CA PHE A 574 1.63 0.78 52.07
C PHE A 574 1.30 1.07 50.61
N ASN A 575 0.62 0.17 49.93
CA ASN A 575 0.11 0.36 48.58
C ASN A 575 -1.21 1.13 48.59
N TYR A 576 -1.45 1.94 47.54
CA TYR A 576 -2.63 2.78 47.40
C TYR A 576 -3.48 2.32 46.21
N PHE A 577 -4.71 1.90 46.48
CA PHE A 577 -5.70 1.48 45.50
C PHE A 577 -6.82 2.51 45.44
N TYR A 578 -6.94 3.21 44.32
CA TYR A 578 -7.90 4.29 44.12
C TYR A 578 -8.75 4.06 42.87
N HIS A 579 -10.07 4.05 43.00
CA HIS A 579 -11.01 4.02 41.86
C HIS A 579 -10.76 2.87 40.87
N ASN A 580 -10.21 1.74 41.33
CA ASN A 580 -10.08 0.55 40.49
C ASN A 580 -11.41 -0.20 40.43
N ILE A 581 -11.65 -0.91 39.33
CA ILE A 581 -12.85 -1.68 39.11
C ILE A 581 -12.52 -3.16 39.02
N ILE A 582 -13.10 -3.96 39.93
CA ILE A 582 -12.65 -5.31 40.23
C ILE A 582 -13.88 -6.25 40.32
N CYS A 583 -14.31 -6.78 39.18
CA CYS A 583 -15.56 -7.54 39.05
C CYS A 583 -15.39 -8.91 38.37
N LYS A 584 -16.33 -9.83 38.61
CA LYS A 584 -16.44 -11.15 37.96
C LYS A 584 -15.19 -12.06 38.12
N ASN A 585 -14.40 -11.91 39.18
CA ASN A 585 -13.20 -12.74 39.45
C ASN A 585 -13.53 -13.93 40.38
N ASN A 586 -12.98 -15.12 40.12
CA ASN A 586 -13.51 -16.41 40.60
C ASN A 586 -13.35 -16.73 42.11
N ASP A 587 -12.27 -16.30 42.78
CA ASP A 587 -11.94 -16.75 44.16
C ASP A 587 -11.98 -15.62 45.23
N GLY A 588 -12.59 -14.48 44.88
CA GLY A 588 -12.70 -13.28 45.71
C GLY A 588 -12.14 -12.05 44.99
N ARG A 589 -12.80 -10.90 45.15
CA ARG A 589 -12.36 -9.66 44.47
C ARG A 589 -10.91 -9.28 44.83
N VAL A 590 -10.56 -9.51 46.10
CA VAL A 590 -9.26 -9.26 46.71
C VAL A 590 -8.98 -10.31 47.78
N ASN A 591 -7.76 -10.85 47.86
CA ASN A 591 -7.36 -11.73 48.96
C ASN A 591 -7.11 -10.91 50.24
N ASN A 592 -8.14 -10.51 50.98
CA ASN A 592 -7.88 -9.87 52.27
C ASN A 592 -7.54 -10.91 53.35
N GLN A 593 -6.41 -11.63 53.22
CA GLN A 593 -5.79 -12.33 54.35
C GLN A 593 -5.12 -11.31 55.26
N THR A 594 -5.93 -10.52 55.96
CA THR A 594 -5.90 -10.29 57.40
C THR A 594 -6.80 -9.10 57.71
N LEU A 595 -7.64 -9.25 58.73
CA LEU A 595 -8.26 -8.15 59.47
C LEU A 595 -7.23 -7.22 60.17
N ASP A 596 -5.94 -7.26 59.75
CA ASP A 596 -4.83 -6.36 60.13
C ASP A 596 -4.30 -5.51 58.95
N ASN A 597 -4.76 -5.74 57.71
CA ASN A 597 -4.34 -4.95 56.54
C ASN A 597 -4.94 -3.54 56.46
N GLY A 598 -5.89 -3.22 57.36
CA GLY A 598 -6.51 -1.89 57.49
C GLY A 598 -5.61 -0.82 58.12
N ILE A 599 -4.33 -1.10 58.40
CA ILE A 599 -3.38 -0.11 58.97
C ILE A 599 -2.26 0.27 57.99
N SER A 600 -2.03 -0.48 56.89
CA SER A 600 -0.93 -0.18 55.96
C SER A 600 -1.35 0.09 54.51
N ASN A 601 -2.27 -0.67 53.89
CA ASN A 601 -2.72 -0.39 52.52
C ASN A 601 -3.96 0.53 52.51
N THR A 602 -4.08 1.40 51.51
CA THR A 602 -5.21 2.35 51.39
C THR A 602 -6.12 1.94 50.24
N TRP A 603 -7.43 1.80 50.49
CA TRP A 603 -8.44 1.45 49.49
C TRP A 603 -9.53 2.52 49.48
N ILE A 604 -9.57 3.36 48.44
CA ILE A 604 -10.53 4.47 48.35
C ILE A 604 -11.28 4.41 47.01
N GLY A 605 -12.61 4.37 47.10
CA GLY A 605 -13.54 4.40 45.95
C GLY A 605 -13.35 3.30 44.91
N ASN A 606 -12.80 2.13 45.30
CA ASN A 606 -12.72 0.97 44.39
C ASN A 606 -14.08 0.28 44.31
N ILE A 607 -14.43 -0.21 43.13
CA ILE A 607 -15.69 -0.90 42.83
C ILE A 607 -15.44 -2.40 42.84
N PHE A 608 -16.35 -3.13 43.47
CA PHE A 608 -16.28 -4.58 43.66
C PHE A 608 -17.61 -5.24 43.28
N ASP A 609 -17.55 -6.51 42.87
CA ASP A 609 -18.61 -7.45 42.45
C ASP A 609 -19.78 -7.70 43.44
N GLU A 610 -20.11 -6.78 44.34
CA GLU A 610 -21.29 -6.93 45.22
C GLU A 610 -22.41 -6.21 44.50
N GLY A 611 -23.56 -6.89 44.31
CA GLY A 611 -24.78 -6.40 43.64
C GLY A 611 -25.34 -5.12 44.26
N ILE A 612 -24.53 -4.09 44.13
CA ILE A 612 -24.71 -2.71 44.45
C ILE A 612 -25.14 -2.12 43.13
N ASP A 613 -26.24 -1.44 43.23
CA ASP A 613 -26.83 -0.56 42.25
C ASP A 613 -26.73 0.80 42.96
N SER A 614 -25.75 1.60 42.52
CA SER A 614 -25.23 2.74 43.29
C SER A 614 -26.10 3.97 43.20
N ASP A 615 -26.83 4.12 42.11
CA ASP A 615 -27.84 5.16 41.87
C ASP A 615 -29.28 4.65 42.01
N GLY A 616 -29.49 3.33 42.08
CA GLY A 616 -30.77 2.71 42.39
C GLY A 616 -31.68 2.53 41.19
N ASP A 617 -31.13 2.45 39.98
CA ASP A 617 -31.87 2.37 38.71
C ASP A 617 -32.27 0.93 38.31
N GLY A 618 -31.75 -0.07 39.02
CA GLY A 618 -31.96 -1.48 38.75
C GLY A 618 -30.89 -2.14 37.88
N LEU A 619 -29.90 -1.39 37.39
CA LEU A 619 -28.69 -1.87 36.74
C LEU A 619 -27.59 -2.01 37.80
N LEU A 620 -26.94 -3.17 37.85
CA LEU A 620 -25.86 -3.37 38.81
C LEU A 620 -24.60 -2.63 38.32
N ASN A 621 -23.81 -2.09 39.25
CA ASN A 621 -22.54 -1.43 38.96
C ASN A 621 -21.59 -2.20 38.01
N ASP A 622 -21.62 -3.53 38.02
CA ASP A 622 -20.81 -4.35 37.10
C ASP A 622 -21.39 -4.45 35.69
N ASP A 623 -22.71 -4.33 35.55
CA ASP A 623 -23.40 -4.24 34.26
C ASP A 623 -23.32 -2.82 33.71
N GLU A 624 -23.51 -1.79 34.54
CA GLU A 624 -23.31 -0.37 34.19
C GLU A 624 -21.92 -0.16 33.56
N LEU A 625 -20.87 -0.66 34.23
CA LEU A 625 -19.52 -0.56 33.69
C LEU A 625 -19.34 -1.33 32.37
N SER A 626 -19.98 -2.49 32.23
CA SER A 626 -19.88 -3.31 31.02
C SER A 626 -20.55 -2.61 29.83
N LEU A 627 -21.61 -1.85 30.10
CA LEU A 627 -22.37 -1.06 29.13
C LEU A 627 -21.75 0.32 28.89
N GLY A 628 -20.89 0.79 29.79
CA GLY A 628 -20.25 2.11 29.73
C GLY A 628 -21.09 3.23 30.34
N THR A 629 -22.14 2.87 31.06
CA THR A 629 -23.05 3.80 31.74
C THR A 629 -22.46 4.30 33.06
N ASN A 630 -23.08 5.32 33.64
CA ASN A 630 -22.54 6.06 34.78
C ASN A 630 -23.11 5.57 36.11
N LEU A 631 -22.25 4.83 36.83
CA LEU A 631 -22.35 4.32 38.21
C LEU A 631 -23.01 5.18 39.30
N PHE A 632 -23.28 6.45 39.07
CA PHE A 632 -23.90 7.35 40.05
C PHE A 632 -25.00 8.21 39.45
N LEU A 633 -25.40 7.96 38.20
CA LEU A 633 -26.47 8.63 37.50
C LEU A 633 -27.43 7.57 36.98
N ILE A 634 -28.63 7.59 37.55
CA ILE A 634 -29.77 6.76 37.12
C ILE A 634 -30.07 6.86 35.62
N ASP A 635 -29.64 7.93 34.94
CA ASP A 635 -29.92 8.23 33.54
C ASP A 635 -28.63 8.83 32.94
N THR A 636 -27.94 8.04 32.12
CA THR A 636 -26.59 8.37 31.64
C THR A 636 -26.61 9.33 30.45
N ASP A 637 -27.55 9.19 29.52
CA ASP A 637 -27.64 10.03 28.31
C ASP A 637 -28.63 11.20 28.45
N SER A 638 -29.34 11.27 29.57
CA SER A 638 -30.24 12.34 29.99
C SER A 638 -31.51 12.47 29.14
N ASP A 639 -32.05 11.37 28.64
CA ASP A 639 -33.30 11.31 27.86
C ASP A 639 -34.57 11.15 28.72
N ASN A 640 -34.41 10.96 30.04
CA ASN A 640 -35.43 10.69 31.07
C ASN A 640 -35.89 9.22 31.20
N LEU A 641 -35.34 8.29 30.43
CA LEU A 641 -35.32 6.87 30.78
C LEU A 641 -34.10 6.60 31.68
N ASN A 642 -34.19 5.55 32.48
CA ASN A 642 -33.05 5.17 33.33
C ASN A 642 -32.33 3.97 32.72
N ASP A 643 -31.02 3.87 32.94
CA ASP A 643 -30.19 2.89 32.24
C ASP A 643 -30.70 1.45 32.48
N GLY A 644 -31.10 1.13 33.71
CA GLY A 644 -31.71 -0.15 34.06
C GLY A 644 -33.05 -0.43 33.35
N PHE A 645 -33.87 0.58 33.11
CA PHE A 645 -35.12 0.46 32.36
C PHE A 645 -34.86 0.25 30.87
N GLU A 646 -33.92 1.00 30.30
CA GLU A 646 -33.55 0.91 28.89
C GLU A 646 -33.04 -0.47 28.52
N ILE A 647 -32.16 -1.05 29.34
CA ILE A 647 -31.69 -2.42 29.16
C ILE A 647 -32.82 -3.45 29.20
N ASN A 648 -33.85 -3.23 30.03
CA ASN A 648 -35.01 -4.11 30.09
C ASN A 648 -35.96 -3.93 28.89
N TYR A 649 -36.02 -2.73 28.33
CA TYR A 649 -36.88 -2.40 27.17
C TYR A 649 -36.20 -2.68 25.82
N GLY A 650 -34.87 -2.80 25.82
CA GLY A 650 -34.06 -3.10 24.63
C GLY A 650 -33.44 -1.87 23.96
N THR A 651 -33.59 -0.68 24.56
CA THR A 651 -32.98 0.57 24.11
C THR A 651 -31.54 0.73 24.61
N ASN A 652 -30.82 1.73 24.12
CA ASN A 652 -29.39 1.93 24.39
C ASN A 652 -29.15 3.07 25.39
N PRO A 653 -28.68 2.78 26.63
CA PRO A 653 -28.50 3.76 27.72
C PRO A 653 -27.38 4.79 27.55
N LEU A 654 -26.82 4.88 26.34
CA LEU A 654 -25.81 5.86 25.96
C LEU A 654 -26.27 6.71 24.77
N ASN A 655 -27.51 6.56 24.33
CA ASN A 655 -28.07 7.18 23.14
C ASN A 655 -29.58 7.41 23.26
N ALA A 656 -29.96 8.67 23.49
CA ALA A 656 -31.32 9.16 23.70
C ALA A 656 -32.35 8.92 22.56
N ASP A 657 -31.94 8.30 21.46
CA ASP A 657 -32.73 8.01 20.25
C ASP A 657 -32.06 6.78 19.58
N THR A 658 -32.50 5.59 19.99
CA THR A 658 -31.83 4.31 19.75
C THR A 658 -31.83 3.89 18.29
N ASP A 659 -32.93 4.12 17.57
CA ASP A 659 -33.05 3.79 16.13
C ASP A 659 -32.80 4.98 15.20
N ALA A 660 -32.57 6.17 15.76
CA ALA A 660 -32.13 7.38 15.09
C ALA A 660 -33.16 7.94 14.09
N ASP A 661 -34.44 7.81 14.42
CA ASP A 661 -35.56 8.25 13.58
C ASP A 661 -36.02 9.70 13.88
N GLY A 662 -35.49 10.30 14.96
CA GLY A 662 -35.77 11.66 15.40
C GLY A 662 -36.83 11.78 16.50
N LEU A 663 -37.42 10.67 16.95
CA LEU A 663 -38.22 10.56 18.16
C LEU A 663 -37.36 9.93 19.26
N GLY A 664 -37.32 10.52 20.45
CA GLY A 664 -36.46 10.01 21.52
C GLY A 664 -37.09 8.81 22.22
N ASP A 665 -36.25 7.90 22.74
CA ASP A 665 -36.70 6.64 23.35
C ASP A 665 -37.75 6.86 24.45
N TYR A 666 -37.56 7.88 25.31
CA TYR A 666 -38.58 8.28 26.31
C TYR A 666 -39.93 8.63 25.68
N GLU A 667 -39.94 9.40 24.60
CA GLU A 667 -41.15 9.85 23.93
C GLU A 667 -41.88 8.69 23.27
N GLU A 668 -41.15 7.79 22.63
CA GLU A 668 -41.70 6.58 22.04
C GLU A 668 -42.32 5.65 23.08
N VAL A 669 -41.59 5.36 24.16
CA VAL A 669 -42.02 4.36 25.14
C VAL A 669 -43.15 4.89 26.05
N GLU A 670 -43.07 6.13 26.50
CA GLU A 670 -43.99 6.68 27.51
C GLU A 670 -45.08 7.61 26.93
N VAL A 671 -44.92 8.14 25.72
CA VAL A 671 -45.86 9.10 25.11
C VAL A 671 -46.59 8.50 23.90
N GLN A 672 -45.86 8.08 22.86
CA GLN A 672 -46.43 7.66 21.58
C GLN A 672 -46.77 6.16 21.55
N THR A 673 -46.17 5.37 22.44
CA THR A 673 -46.27 3.90 22.50
C THR A 673 -45.81 3.19 21.23
N THR A 674 -44.88 3.80 20.51
CA THR A 674 -44.14 3.24 19.37
C THR A 674 -42.97 2.37 19.85
N ASN A 675 -42.27 1.70 18.93
CA ASN A 675 -41.15 0.82 19.25
C ASN A 675 -39.81 1.52 19.04
N ALA A 676 -39.22 2.01 20.13
CA ALA A 676 -37.91 2.71 20.21
C ALA A 676 -36.66 1.95 19.71
N THR A 677 -36.83 0.81 19.05
CA THR A 677 -35.74 0.07 18.40
C THR A 677 -36.02 -0.17 16.92
N ASN A 678 -37.09 0.42 16.39
CA ASN A 678 -37.59 0.26 15.05
C ASN A 678 -38.21 1.57 14.56
N ALA A 679 -37.43 2.28 13.77
CA ALA A 679 -37.73 3.60 13.22
C ALA A 679 -39.03 3.74 12.40
N ASP A 680 -39.85 2.71 12.23
CA ASP A 680 -41.09 2.68 11.43
C ASP A 680 -41.97 1.56 12.03
N THR A 681 -42.77 1.91 13.04
CA THR A 681 -43.45 0.95 13.92
C THR A 681 -44.56 0.18 13.21
N ASP A 682 -45.30 0.82 12.32
CA ASP A 682 -46.44 0.23 11.62
C ASP A 682 -46.10 -0.30 10.21
N ALA A 683 -44.87 -0.03 9.75
CA ALA A 683 -44.27 -0.50 8.50
C ALA A 683 -44.96 0.04 7.24
N ASP A 684 -45.45 1.27 7.27
CA ASP A 684 -46.04 1.96 6.11
C ASP A 684 -44.97 2.62 5.21
N GLY A 685 -43.78 2.89 5.75
CA GLY A 685 -42.64 3.49 5.07
C GLY A 685 -42.31 4.93 5.46
N LEU A 686 -43.04 5.54 6.40
CA LEU A 686 -42.64 6.73 7.15
C LEU A 686 -42.00 6.31 8.48
N SER A 687 -41.15 7.19 9.03
CA SER A 687 -40.61 6.94 10.36
C SER A 687 -41.50 7.53 11.43
N ASP A 688 -41.57 6.88 12.61
CA ASP A 688 -42.40 7.34 13.72
C ASP A 688 -42.09 8.82 14.06
N GLY A 689 -40.80 9.18 14.04
CA GLY A 689 -40.33 10.55 14.20
C GLY A 689 -40.79 11.54 13.13
N ASP A 690 -40.90 11.12 11.86
CA ASP A 690 -41.42 11.96 10.77
C ASP A 690 -42.94 12.12 10.87
N GLU A 691 -43.65 11.05 11.21
CA GLU A 691 -45.10 11.06 11.41
C GLU A 691 -45.50 11.97 12.56
N VAL A 692 -44.84 11.87 13.71
CA VAL A 692 -45.16 12.70 14.89
C VAL A 692 -44.72 14.15 14.71
N ASN A 693 -43.53 14.40 14.14
CA ASN A 693 -42.95 15.75 14.12
C ASN A 693 -43.20 16.54 12.82
N VAL A 694 -43.46 15.86 11.71
CA VAL A 694 -43.53 16.49 10.37
C VAL A 694 -44.93 16.37 9.78
N TYR A 695 -45.45 15.16 9.65
CA TYR A 695 -46.68 14.89 8.88
C TYR A 695 -47.95 14.90 9.73
N LEU A 696 -47.80 14.72 11.05
CA LEU A 696 -48.88 14.67 12.04
C LEU A 696 -49.86 13.50 11.81
N THR A 697 -49.36 12.41 11.24
CA THR A 697 -50.05 11.12 11.07
C THR A 697 -49.93 10.27 12.34
N ASP A 698 -50.67 9.16 12.43
CA ASP A 698 -50.63 8.24 13.58
C ASP A 698 -49.60 7.13 13.33
N PRO A 699 -48.43 7.12 14.03
CA PRO A 699 -47.33 6.18 13.77
C PRO A 699 -47.61 4.71 14.14
N LEU A 700 -48.86 4.41 14.50
CA LEU A 700 -49.34 3.06 14.79
C LEU A 700 -50.35 2.57 13.74
N VAL A 701 -50.66 3.38 12.73
CA VAL A 701 -51.71 3.14 11.74
C VAL A 701 -51.19 3.48 10.33
N PRO A 702 -50.96 2.48 9.46
CA PRO A 702 -50.34 2.69 8.14
C PRO A 702 -51.14 3.55 7.12
N ASP A 703 -52.32 4.01 7.51
CA ASP A 703 -53.34 4.71 6.71
C ASP A 703 -54.21 5.48 7.72
N THR A 704 -53.79 6.72 8.01
CA THR A 704 -54.30 7.54 9.13
C THR A 704 -55.76 7.95 8.93
N ASP A 705 -56.17 8.24 7.69
CA ASP A 705 -57.53 8.68 7.38
C ASP A 705 -58.46 7.58 6.85
N ALA A 706 -57.92 6.39 6.64
CA ALA A 706 -58.60 5.14 6.29
C ALA A 706 -59.32 5.19 4.93
N ASP A 707 -58.74 5.87 3.95
CA ASP A 707 -59.28 5.98 2.60
C ASP A 707 -58.87 4.82 1.67
N GLY A 708 -57.86 4.04 2.08
CA GLY A 708 -57.31 2.91 1.34
C GLY A 708 -55.95 3.17 0.68
N LEU A 709 -55.35 4.35 0.87
CA LEU A 709 -54.01 4.73 0.47
C LEU A 709 -53.19 5.01 1.74
N GLY A 710 -52.02 4.38 1.92
CA GLY A 710 -51.23 4.59 3.14
C GLY A 710 -50.52 5.94 3.17
N ASP A 711 -50.17 6.43 4.36
CA ASP A 711 -49.68 7.80 4.56
C ASP A 711 -48.41 8.07 3.73
N ALA A 712 -47.46 7.13 3.71
CA ALA A 712 -46.27 7.19 2.85
C ALA A 712 -46.61 7.24 1.35
N GLN A 713 -47.68 6.55 0.94
CA GLN A 713 -48.13 6.49 -0.46
C GLN A 713 -48.81 7.78 -0.88
N GLU A 714 -49.56 8.40 0.02
CA GLU A 714 -50.22 9.69 -0.20
C GLU A 714 -49.22 10.81 -0.40
N LEU A 715 -48.18 10.88 0.44
CA LEU A 715 -47.06 11.80 0.22
C LEU A 715 -46.37 11.57 -1.14
N GLY A 716 -46.31 10.31 -1.59
CA GLY A 716 -45.83 9.94 -2.92
C GLY A 716 -46.73 10.40 -4.07
N ASN A 717 -48.05 10.42 -3.85
CA ASN A 717 -49.06 10.86 -4.82
C ASN A 717 -49.38 12.36 -4.71
N ASN A 718 -48.84 13.06 -3.70
CA ASN A 718 -49.12 14.45 -3.34
C ASN A 718 -50.56 14.70 -2.84
N THR A 719 -51.22 13.65 -2.36
CA THR A 719 -52.48 13.73 -1.62
C THR A 719 -52.20 14.02 -0.14
N ASN A 720 -53.23 14.28 0.66
CA ASN A 720 -53.08 14.68 2.06
C ASN A 720 -53.46 13.54 3.01
N PRO A 721 -52.48 12.96 3.76
CA PRO A 721 -52.70 11.77 4.61
C PRO A 721 -53.59 11.96 5.84
N LEU A 722 -54.23 13.13 5.95
CA LEU A 722 -55.17 13.47 7.00
C LEU A 722 -56.58 13.72 6.45
N ILE A 723 -56.77 13.61 5.13
CA ILE A 723 -58.00 13.94 4.42
C ILE A 723 -58.23 12.93 3.30
N ALA A 724 -59.16 12.01 3.55
CA ALA A 724 -59.51 10.94 2.61
C ALA A 724 -59.90 11.40 1.19
N ASP A 725 -60.31 12.66 1.00
CA ASP A 725 -60.76 13.22 -0.28
C ASP A 725 -60.05 14.58 -0.45
N THR A 726 -58.91 14.56 -1.15
CA THR A 726 -57.98 15.70 -1.22
C THR A 726 -58.56 16.84 -2.05
N ASP A 727 -59.26 16.57 -3.14
CA ASP A 727 -59.80 17.59 -4.05
C ASP A 727 -61.27 17.96 -3.80
N SER A 728 -61.92 17.25 -2.88
CA SER A 728 -63.27 17.47 -2.38
C SER A 728 -64.39 17.25 -3.40
N ASP A 729 -64.22 16.31 -4.33
CA ASP A 729 -65.25 15.93 -5.31
C ASP A 729 -66.23 14.83 -4.81
N ASN A 730 -66.01 14.29 -3.61
CA ASN A 730 -66.71 13.16 -2.94
C ASN A 730 -66.26 11.74 -3.36
N LEU A 731 -65.24 11.60 -4.20
CA LEU A 731 -64.43 10.39 -4.29
C LEU A 731 -63.26 10.51 -3.31
N ASN A 732 -62.82 9.38 -2.77
CA ASN A 732 -61.66 9.38 -1.88
C ASN A 732 -60.41 9.02 -2.70
N ASP A 733 -59.24 9.50 -2.29
CA ASP A 733 -58.03 9.46 -3.09
C ASP A 733 -57.65 8.01 -3.44
N GLY A 734 -57.80 7.10 -2.47
CA GLY A 734 -57.64 5.66 -2.64
C GLY A 734 -58.58 5.04 -3.67
N PHE A 735 -59.83 5.51 -3.81
CA PHE A 735 -60.75 5.05 -4.85
C PHE A 735 -60.36 5.61 -6.21
N GLU A 736 -59.98 6.87 -6.28
CA GLU A 736 -59.60 7.55 -7.52
C GLU A 736 -58.38 6.92 -8.18
N ILE A 737 -57.33 6.65 -7.40
CA ILE A 737 -56.14 5.92 -7.88
C ILE A 737 -56.52 4.53 -8.42
N ASN A 738 -57.45 3.84 -7.76
CA ASN A 738 -57.93 2.53 -8.21
C ASN A 738 -58.82 2.60 -9.45
N TYR A 739 -59.59 3.68 -9.60
CA TYR A 739 -60.51 3.90 -10.73
C TYR A 739 -59.78 4.51 -11.95
N GLY A 740 -58.62 5.14 -11.73
CA GLY A 740 -57.77 5.75 -12.75
C GLY A 740 -58.00 7.24 -12.98
N THR A 741 -58.71 7.91 -12.06
CA THR A 741 -58.89 9.37 -12.03
C THR A 741 -57.74 10.05 -11.25
N ASP A 742 -57.64 11.38 -11.34
CA ASP A 742 -56.61 12.19 -10.68
C ASP A 742 -57.12 12.73 -9.34
N PRO A 743 -56.63 12.24 -8.18
CA PRO A 743 -57.13 12.63 -6.84
C PRO A 743 -56.83 14.08 -6.43
N LEU A 744 -56.22 14.84 -7.33
CA LEU A 744 -55.95 16.27 -7.15
C LEU A 744 -56.84 17.15 -8.05
N ASN A 745 -57.76 16.54 -8.81
CA ASN A 745 -58.57 17.21 -9.80
C ASN A 745 -59.97 16.61 -9.96
N ALA A 746 -60.94 17.28 -9.36
CA ALA A 746 -62.34 16.91 -9.30
C ALA A 746 -63.05 16.62 -10.64
N ASP A 747 -62.43 16.93 -11.78
CA ASP A 747 -62.93 16.71 -13.15
C ASP A 747 -61.72 16.36 -14.01
N THR A 748 -61.38 15.06 -14.08
CA THR A 748 -60.12 14.54 -14.62
C THR A 748 -59.97 14.84 -16.11
N ASP A 749 -61.04 14.74 -16.89
CA ASP A 749 -61.00 14.95 -18.35
C ASP A 749 -61.41 16.36 -18.80
N ALA A 750 -61.87 17.20 -17.86
CA ALA A 750 -62.21 18.60 -18.04
C ALA A 750 -63.39 18.85 -18.98
N ASP A 751 -64.38 17.95 -19.00
CA ASP A 751 -65.57 18.07 -19.83
C ASP A 751 -66.73 18.84 -19.15
N GLY A 752 -66.62 19.09 -17.84
CA GLY A 752 -67.57 19.83 -17.03
C GLY A 752 -68.43 18.99 -16.09
N LEU A 753 -68.26 17.67 -16.05
CA LEU A 753 -68.78 16.78 -14.99
C LEU A 753 -67.65 16.45 -14.00
N SER A 754 -67.99 16.26 -12.72
CA SER A 754 -66.96 15.80 -11.77
C SER A 754 -66.78 14.28 -11.88
N ASP A 755 -65.61 13.78 -11.50
CA ASP A 755 -65.32 12.34 -11.55
C ASP A 755 -66.37 11.55 -10.75
N TYR A 756 -66.77 12.06 -9.57
CA TYR A 756 -67.91 11.52 -8.82
C TYR A 756 -69.22 11.42 -9.64
N ASP A 757 -69.61 12.51 -10.32
CA ASP A 757 -70.86 12.57 -11.08
C ASP A 757 -70.81 11.61 -12.27
N GLU A 758 -69.67 11.48 -12.92
CA GLU A 758 -69.49 10.55 -14.02
C GLU A 758 -69.56 9.10 -13.56
N VAL A 759 -68.86 8.75 -12.48
CA VAL A 759 -68.81 7.37 -11.96
C VAL A 759 -70.15 6.93 -11.36
N PHE A 760 -70.85 7.82 -10.64
CA PHE A 760 -72.01 7.44 -9.82
C PHE A 760 -73.36 7.99 -10.29
N LEU A 761 -73.41 9.08 -11.06
CA LEU A 761 -74.67 9.71 -11.50
C LEU A 761 -74.98 9.45 -12.97
N TYR A 762 -74.04 9.74 -13.87
CA TYR A 762 -74.23 9.64 -15.33
C TYR A 762 -73.69 8.34 -15.93
N PHE A 763 -72.84 7.62 -15.20
CA PHE A 763 -72.20 6.37 -15.64
C PHE A 763 -71.38 6.53 -16.93
N THR A 764 -70.77 7.70 -17.10
CA THR A 764 -69.83 8.03 -18.18
C THR A 764 -68.40 7.67 -17.77
N ASN A 765 -67.45 7.79 -18.69
CA ASN A 765 -66.05 7.47 -18.43
C ASN A 765 -65.27 8.73 -18.04
N ALA A 766 -65.00 8.90 -16.74
CA ALA A 766 -64.34 10.07 -16.15
C ALA A 766 -62.93 10.46 -16.66
N ILE A 767 -62.39 9.70 -17.61
CA ILE A 767 -61.10 10.01 -18.26
C ILE A 767 -61.26 10.23 -19.77
N ASN A 768 -62.49 10.38 -20.25
CA ASN A 768 -62.82 10.47 -21.66
C ASN A 768 -64.03 11.39 -21.89
N THR A 769 -63.74 12.60 -22.36
CA THR A 769 -64.70 13.70 -22.52
C THR A 769 -65.93 13.43 -23.40
N ASP A 770 -66.02 12.30 -24.10
CA ASP A 770 -67.10 11.95 -25.05
C ASP A 770 -67.24 10.41 -25.02
N THR A 771 -68.12 9.91 -24.16
CA THR A 771 -68.24 8.48 -23.81
C THR A 771 -68.81 7.64 -24.94
N ASP A 772 -69.77 8.16 -25.71
CA ASP A 772 -70.44 7.42 -26.79
C ASP A 772 -69.90 7.72 -28.21
N ALA A 773 -68.96 8.67 -28.30
CA ALA A 773 -68.21 9.05 -29.49
C ALA A 773 -69.08 9.61 -30.63
N ASP A 774 -70.14 10.34 -30.29
CA ASP A 774 -71.00 11.01 -31.26
C ASP A 774 -70.46 12.40 -31.69
N GLY A 775 -69.58 13.00 -30.87
CA GLY A 775 -68.97 14.30 -31.09
C GLY A 775 -69.44 15.43 -30.16
N LEU A 776 -70.34 15.17 -29.22
CA LEU A 776 -70.62 16.02 -28.06
C LEU A 776 -69.82 15.54 -26.85
N THR A 777 -69.49 16.43 -25.92
CA THR A 777 -68.90 15.99 -24.65
C THR A 777 -69.98 15.61 -23.66
N ASP A 778 -69.71 14.67 -22.75
CA ASP A 778 -70.70 14.18 -21.80
C ASP A 778 -71.27 15.35 -20.96
N GLY A 779 -70.40 16.26 -20.52
CA GLY A 779 -70.77 17.51 -19.87
C GLY A 779 -71.62 18.46 -20.74
N MET A 780 -71.42 18.54 -22.06
CA MET A 780 -72.28 19.33 -22.95
C MET A 780 -73.66 18.69 -23.10
N GLU A 781 -73.72 17.37 -23.19
CA GLU A 781 -74.97 16.62 -23.31
C GLU A 781 -75.83 16.80 -22.06
N VAL A 782 -75.23 16.68 -20.88
CA VAL A 782 -75.93 16.90 -19.60
C VAL A 782 -76.31 18.38 -19.42
N ALA A 783 -75.37 19.31 -19.59
CA ALA A 783 -75.56 20.70 -19.19
C ALA A 783 -76.30 21.56 -20.24
N VAL A 784 -76.15 21.25 -21.53
CA VAL A 784 -76.60 22.10 -22.64
C VAL A 784 -77.72 21.45 -23.45
N TYR A 785 -77.46 20.28 -24.03
CA TYR A 785 -78.34 19.69 -25.05
C TYR A 785 -79.42 18.77 -24.48
N ARG A 786 -79.22 18.26 -23.26
CA ARG A 786 -80.09 17.32 -22.55
C ARG A 786 -80.28 15.99 -23.29
N THR A 787 -79.29 15.59 -24.07
CA THR A 787 -79.15 14.27 -24.68
C THR A 787 -78.58 13.29 -23.66
N ASN A 788 -78.56 12.00 -24.00
CA ASN A 788 -78.03 10.97 -23.12
C ASN A 788 -76.55 10.70 -23.45
N PRO A 789 -75.60 11.02 -22.56
CA PRO A 789 -74.16 10.92 -22.84
C PRO A 789 -73.60 9.49 -23.00
N ASN A 790 -74.49 8.50 -23.02
CA ASN A 790 -74.15 7.09 -23.26
C ASN A 790 -74.84 6.55 -24.52
N SER A 791 -75.42 7.42 -25.35
CA SER A 791 -76.22 7.06 -26.51
C SER A 791 -76.05 8.08 -27.63
N ASN A 792 -75.20 7.73 -28.60
CA ASN A 792 -74.86 8.58 -29.75
C ASN A 792 -76.02 8.99 -30.68
N ASP A 793 -77.23 8.50 -30.41
CA ASP A 793 -78.51 8.77 -31.07
C ASP A 793 -79.58 8.65 -29.96
N THR A 794 -79.94 9.76 -29.33
CA THR A 794 -80.76 9.78 -28.10
C THR A 794 -82.21 9.39 -28.38
N ASP A 795 -82.76 9.77 -29.53
CA ASP A 795 -84.16 9.48 -29.88
C ASP A 795 -84.35 8.27 -30.81
N ALA A 796 -83.24 7.68 -31.26
CA ALA A 796 -83.16 6.45 -32.05
C ALA A 796 -83.80 6.55 -33.44
N ASP A 797 -83.70 7.72 -34.08
CA ASP A 797 -84.25 7.98 -35.41
C ASP A 797 -83.27 7.65 -36.55
N GLY A 798 -81.99 7.45 -36.22
CA GLY A 798 -80.90 7.11 -37.12
C GLY A 798 -79.96 8.27 -37.48
N ALA A 799 -80.17 9.48 -36.96
CA ALA A 799 -79.19 10.56 -36.92
C ALA A 799 -78.35 10.48 -35.62
N LEU A 800 -77.18 11.12 -35.59
CA LEU A 800 -76.41 11.23 -34.34
C LEU A 800 -76.73 12.58 -33.69
N ASP A 801 -76.74 12.68 -32.36
CA ASP A 801 -77.16 13.90 -31.67
C ASP A 801 -76.31 15.11 -32.09
N ALA A 802 -74.99 14.94 -32.19
CA ALA A 802 -74.07 15.96 -32.70
C ALA A 802 -74.40 16.39 -34.15
N ASN A 803 -74.80 15.46 -35.01
CA ASN A 803 -75.15 15.76 -36.40
C ASN A 803 -76.48 16.53 -36.48
N GLU A 804 -77.43 16.20 -35.63
CA GLU A 804 -78.71 16.89 -35.57
C GLU A 804 -78.55 18.33 -35.12
N ILE A 805 -77.75 18.57 -34.07
CA ILE A 805 -77.39 19.93 -33.63
C ILE A 805 -76.73 20.71 -34.77
N LEU A 806 -75.84 20.07 -35.53
CA LEU A 806 -75.16 20.71 -36.67
C LEU A 806 -76.13 21.05 -37.82
N LEU A 807 -77.10 20.18 -38.09
CA LEU A 807 -78.09 20.36 -39.14
C LEU A 807 -79.28 21.23 -38.71
N GLY A 808 -79.43 21.48 -37.41
CA GLY A 808 -80.49 22.28 -36.81
C GLY A 808 -81.78 21.50 -36.55
N THR A 809 -81.75 20.16 -36.61
CA THR A 809 -82.81 19.28 -36.12
C THR A 809 -82.72 19.10 -34.60
N ASN A 810 -83.72 18.49 -33.98
CA ASN A 810 -83.79 18.35 -32.52
C ASN A 810 -83.47 16.90 -32.09
N PRO A 811 -82.33 16.66 -31.42
CA PRO A 811 -81.85 15.30 -31.06
C PRO A 811 -82.69 14.58 -29.99
N LEU A 812 -83.84 15.14 -29.64
CA LEU A 812 -84.79 14.57 -28.68
C LEU A 812 -86.13 14.22 -29.34
N ILE A 813 -86.26 14.43 -30.66
CA ILE A 813 -87.51 14.25 -31.42
C ILE A 813 -87.20 13.63 -32.78
N MET A 814 -87.60 12.37 -32.95
CA MET A 814 -87.34 11.57 -34.16
C MET A 814 -87.80 12.17 -35.50
N ASP A 815 -88.64 13.19 -35.51
CA ASP A 815 -89.23 13.83 -36.70
C ASP A 815 -89.42 15.32 -36.36
N THR A 816 -88.42 16.13 -36.70
CA THR A 816 -88.35 17.53 -36.27
C THR A 816 -89.41 18.39 -36.93
N ASP A 817 -89.69 18.17 -38.22
CA ASP A 817 -90.64 19.01 -38.95
C ASP A 817 -92.09 18.52 -38.89
N GLY A 818 -92.30 17.26 -38.49
CA GLY A 818 -93.59 16.65 -38.20
C GLY A 818 -94.33 16.15 -39.43
N ASP A 819 -93.64 15.86 -40.53
CA ASP A 819 -94.25 15.39 -41.77
C ASP A 819 -94.48 13.87 -41.84
N GLY A 820 -93.94 13.14 -40.86
CA GLY A 820 -94.09 11.70 -40.66
C GLY A 820 -92.91 10.86 -41.13
N TYR A 821 -91.80 11.46 -41.55
CA TYR A 821 -90.52 10.80 -41.80
C TYR A 821 -89.50 11.18 -40.71
N PHE A 822 -88.61 10.24 -40.37
CA PHE A 822 -87.60 10.50 -39.34
C PHE A 822 -86.42 11.29 -39.91
N ASP A 823 -85.84 12.20 -39.13
CA ASP A 823 -84.78 13.11 -39.58
C ASP A 823 -83.58 12.32 -40.12
N GLY A 824 -83.14 11.28 -39.42
CA GLY A 824 -82.09 10.35 -39.86
C GLY A 824 -82.38 9.66 -41.19
N TYR A 825 -83.65 9.31 -41.45
CA TYR A 825 -84.06 8.71 -42.72
C TYR A 825 -84.04 9.73 -43.87
N GLU A 826 -84.47 10.95 -43.62
CA GLU A 826 -84.48 12.03 -44.60
C GLU A 826 -83.07 12.47 -45.00
N ILE A 827 -82.18 12.62 -44.02
CA ILE A 827 -80.74 12.88 -44.25
C ILE A 827 -80.15 11.80 -45.16
N THR A 828 -80.47 10.52 -44.89
CA THR A 828 -79.99 9.39 -45.70
C THR A 828 -80.54 9.41 -47.13
N MET A 829 -81.78 9.86 -47.31
CA MET A 829 -82.45 9.95 -48.62
C MET A 829 -82.13 11.25 -49.37
N GLY A 830 -81.44 12.20 -48.73
CA GLY A 830 -81.05 13.49 -49.29
C GLY A 830 -82.21 14.48 -49.40
N THR A 831 -83.25 14.32 -48.56
CA THR A 831 -84.33 15.29 -48.38
C THR A 831 -84.04 16.17 -47.16
N ASN A 832 -84.80 17.25 -46.97
CA ASN A 832 -84.50 18.25 -45.93
C ASN A 832 -85.38 18.04 -44.68
N PRO A 833 -84.82 17.57 -43.54
CA PRO A 833 -85.58 17.23 -42.32
C PRO A 833 -86.13 18.45 -41.54
N LEU A 834 -86.09 19.64 -42.15
CA LEU A 834 -86.63 20.87 -41.59
C LEU A 834 -87.72 21.49 -42.49
N ASP A 835 -88.08 20.83 -43.59
CA ASP A 835 -89.11 21.29 -44.53
C ASP A 835 -90.17 20.21 -44.77
N LEU A 836 -91.30 20.38 -44.08
CA LEU A 836 -92.50 19.52 -44.14
C LEU A 836 -93.09 19.28 -45.54
N ASN A 837 -92.53 19.88 -46.60
CA ASN A 837 -92.92 19.69 -47.99
C ASN A 837 -91.87 18.95 -48.85
N ASP A 838 -90.69 18.64 -48.32
CA ASP A 838 -89.57 17.99 -49.00
C ASP A 838 -89.25 16.63 -48.36
N TYR A 839 -90.08 15.63 -48.66
CA TYR A 839 -89.95 14.27 -48.13
C TYR A 839 -89.68 13.20 -49.21
N PRO A 840 -89.13 12.03 -48.82
CA PRO A 840 -88.83 10.94 -49.74
C PRO A 840 -90.05 10.42 -50.51
N GLY A 841 -90.04 10.59 -51.85
CA GLY A 841 -91.03 10.00 -52.77
C GLY A 841 -91.92 10.96 -53.53
N LYS A 842 -91.78 12.28 -53.38
CA LYS A 842 -92.51 13.28 -54.16
C LYS A 842 -91.88 13.51 -55.54
N THR A 843 -92.63 13.27 -56.62
CA THR A 843 -92.21 13.66 -57.99
C THR A 843 -93.10 14.78 -58.53
N SER A 844 -92.50 15.83 -59.10
CA SER A 844 -93.24 16.87 -59.86
C SER A 844 -92.52 17.19 -61.18
N PRO A 845 -93.26 17.31 -62.31
CA PRO A 845 -92.66 17.52 -63.63
C PRO A 845 -92.62 19.01 -64.01
N ALA A 846 -91.45 19.51 -64.41
CA ALA A 846 -91.29 20.43 -65.54
C ALA A 846 -89.79 20.67 -65.82
N ILE A 847 -89.43 20.55 -67.10
CA ILE A 847 -88.08 20.65 -67.67
C ILE A 847 -87.77 22.12 -68.05
N LEU A 848 -86.45 22.40 -68.17
CA LEU A 848 -85.75 23.44 -68.97
C LEU A 848 -85.40 24.73 -68.18
N ASP A 849 -84.19 25.32 -68.24
CA ASP A 849 -83.21 25.27 -69.33
C ASP A 849 -81.80 25.68 -68.88
N MET A 850 -80.82 24.94 -69.40
CA MET A 850 -79.43 25.37 -69.55
C MET A 850 -79.40 26.53 -70.56
N THR A 851 -78.78 27.67 -70.24
CA THR A 851 -77.99 28.49 -71.20
C THR A 851 -77.53 29.85 -70.65
N ALA A 852 -77.87 30.23 -69.41
CA ALA A 852 -77.51 31.55 -68.87
C ALA A 852 -76.24 31.63 -67.99
N LEU A 853 -75.38 30.60 -67.96
CA LEU A 853 -74.05 30.72 -67.36
C LEU A 853 -72.90 30.17 -68.22
N LEU A 854 -73.14 30.02 -69.52
CA LEU A 854 -72.08 30.14 -70.53
C LEU A 854 -71.57 31.60 -70.63
N LEU A 855 -72.28 32.56 -70.01
CA LEU A 855 -71.83 33.95 -69.89
C LEU A 855 -70.80 34.15 -68.77
N ILE A 856 -70.71 33.25 -67.78
CA ILE A 856 -69.57 33.24 -66.84
C ILE A 856 -68.32 32.61 -67.49
N ILE A 857 -68.49 31.75 -68.49
CA ILE A 857 -67.37 31.15 -69.22
C ILE A 857 -66.56 32.21 -70.02
N LEU A 858 -67.11 33.40 -70.31
CA LEU A 858 -66.38 34.46 -71.02
C LEU A 858 -65.72 35.53 -70.14
N ILE A 859 -66.10 35.66 -68.87
CA ILE A 859 -65.52 36.66 -67.95
C ILE A 859 -64.38 36.06 -67.10
N ALA A 860 -64.29 34.73 -66.98
CA ALA A 860 -63.17 34.06 -66.29
C ALA A 860 -62.05 33.56 -67.22
N LEU A 861 -62.15 33.77 -68.55
CA LEU A 861 -61.07 33.47 -69.51
C LEU A 861 -60.07 34.62 -69.71
N MET A 862 -60.11 35.68 -68.87
CA MET A 862 -59.12 36.75 -68.91
C MET A 862 -58.88 37.40 -67.53
N GLY A 863 -58.06 36.74 -66.72
CA GLY A 863 -57.51 37.23 -65.44
C GLY A 863 -56.65 36.15 -64.76
N VAL A 864 -55.55 35.68 -65.36
CA VAL A 864 -54.20 36.26 -65.29
C VAL A 864 -53.63 36.36 -63.86
N LEU A 865 -52.80 35.36 -63.54
CA LEU A 865 -51.44 35.42 -62.95
C LEU A 865 -51.21 35.23 -61.43
N ILE A 866 -50.10 34.50 -61.16
CA ILE A 866 -49.19 34.53 -59.99
C ILE A 866 -49.63 33.65 -58.81
N VAL A 867 -48.88 32.67 -58.27
CA VAL A 867 -47.45 32.25 -58.28
C VAL A 867 -47.44 30.85 -57.62
N ALA A 868 -46.74 29.77 -58.00
CA ALA A 868 -45.40 29.53 -58.54
C ALA A 868 -44.24 29.95 -57.61
N VAL A 869 -43.57 28.93 -57.02
CA VAL A 869 -42.16 28.94 -56.55
C VAL A 869 -41.97 29.50 -55.13
N LEU A 870 -41.40 28.77 -54.17
CA LEU A 870 -39.96 28.47 -54.01
C LEU A 870 -39.78 27.15 -53.22
N ARG A 871 -39.14 26.13 -53.81
CA ARG A 871 -37.73 25.67 -53.58
C ARG A 871 -37.60 24.70 -52.38
N THR A 872 -36.84 23.60 -52.39
CA THR A 872 -35.95 22.93 -53.37
C THR A 872 -35.51 21.56 -52.80
N ARG A 873 -35.32 20.58 -53.69
CA ARG A 873 -34.40 19.44 -53.55
C ARG A 873 -32.94 19.91 -53.35
N LYS A 874 -32.09 19.10 -52.67
CA LYS A 874 -30.74 18.61 -53.08
C LYS A 874 -29.85 18.27 -51.87
N THR A 875 -29.48 17.00 -51.63
CA THR A 875 -28.31 16.20 -52.12
C THR A 875 -26.94 16.50 -51.46
N THR A 876 -26.30 15.42 -51.03
CA THR A 876 -24.91 15.10 -50.60
C THR A 876 -23.77 15.71 -51.50
N PRO A 877 -22.42 15.51 -51.31
CA PRO A 877 -21.52 14.97 -50.23
C PRO A 877 -20.16 15.74 -49.95
N SER A 878 -19.40 15.29 -48.91
CA SER A 878 -17.91 15.30 -48.74
C SER A 878 -17.13 16.60 -48.33
N PRO A 879 -15.81 16.56 -48.02
CA PRO A 879 -15.16 16.23 -46.73
C PRO A 879 -14.35 17.41 -46.15
N GLY A 880 -14.04 17.39 -44.84
CA GLY A 880 -13.10 18.35 -44.26
C GLY A 880 -12.80 18.15 -42.77
N THR A 881 -11.70 17.47 -42.47
CA THR A 881 -10.95 17.62 -41.21
C THR A 881 -10.00 18.83 -41.31
N PRO A 882 -9.46 19.39 -40.21
CA PRO A 882 -10.03 19.75 -38.90
C PRO A 882 -9.71 21.25 -38.56
N PRO A 883 -10.01 21.78 -37.35
CA PRO A 883 -9.02 21.66 -36.25
C PRO A 883 -9.62 21.45 -34.86
N LYS A 884 -8.93 20.59 -34.10
CA LYS A 884 -8.73 20.57 -32.64
C LYS A 884 -9.63 21.50 -31.81
N LYS A 885 -10.62 20.91 -31.12
CA LYS A 885 -11.03 21.40 -29.80
C LYS A 885 -10.17 20.68 -28.77
N LEU A 886 -9.26 21.43 -28.13
CA LEU A 886 -8.59 20.98 -26.92
C LEU A 886 -9.66 20.62 -25.90
N LEU A 887 -9.65 19.38 -25.41
CA LEU A 887 -10.05 19.12 -24.04
C LEU A 887 -9.03 19.87 -23.17
N SER A 888 -9.47 20.92 -22.48
CA SER A 888 -8.74 21.40 -21.31
C SER A 888 -8.86 20.29 -20.26
N LYS A 889 -7.72 19.66 -19.96
CA LYS A 889 -7.52 18.92 -18.72
C LYS A 889 -7.85 19.88 -17.57
N ASP A 890 -8.95 19.66 -16.86
CA ASP A 890 -9.06 20.20 -15.50
C ASP A 890 -7.87 19.62 -14.72
N GLN A 891 -7.01 20.51 -14.22
CA GLN A 891 -5.87 20.12 -13.41
C GLN A 891 -6.42 19.51 -12.11
N PRO A 892 -5.82 18.44 -11.56
CA PRO A 892 -6.29 17.79 -10.32
C PRO A 892 -6.51 18.77 -9.15
N LEU A 893 -5.80 19.90 -9.16
CA LEU A 893 -5.92 20.95 -8.16
C LEU A 893 -7.24 21.76 -8.23
N ASP A 894 -7.87 21.88 -9.40
CA ASP A 894 -9.14 22.61 -9.57
C ASP A 894 -10.35 21.82 -9.07
N ILE A 895 -10.26 20.49 -9.07
CA ILE A 895 -11.26 19.59 -8.47
C ILE A 895 -11.18 19.70 -6.94
N LEU A 896 -9.96 19.69 -6.39
CA LEU A 896 -9.70 19.84 -4.95
C LEU A 896 -10.20 21.18 -4.39
N ARG A 897 -10.08 22.28 -5.15
CA ARG A 897 -10.63 23.59 -4.74
C ARG A 897 -12.16 23.62 -4.69
N ARG A 898 -12.84 22.95 -5.62
CA ARG A 898 -14.31 22.87 -5.62
C ARG A 898 -14.82 22.07 -4.43
N ARG A 899 -14.19 20.94 -4.11
CA ARG A 899 -14.55 20.12 -2.95
C ARG A 899 -14.34 20.85 -1.62
N LEU A 900 -13.27 21.64 -1.49
CA LEU A 900 -13.06 22.51 -0.32
C LEU A 900 -14.16 23.59 -0.21
N ALA A 901 -14.53 24.22 -1.33
CA ALA A 901 -15.59 25.24 -1.36
C ALA A 901 -17.01 24.68 -1.09
N GLN A 902 -17.20 23.37 -1.31
CA GLN A 902 -18.44 22.65 -1.03
C GLN A 902 -18.46 21.99 0.36
N GLY A 903 -17.40 22.15 1.16
CA GLY A 903 -17.29 21.57 2.50
C GLY A 903 -17.05 20.05 2.53
N GLU A 904 -16.78 19.42 1.37
CA GLU A 904 -16.59 17.97 1.27
C GLU A 904 -15.22 17.50 1.78
N ILE A 905 -14.26 18.42 1.94
CA ILE A 905 -12.92 18.15 2.48
C ILE A 905 -12.48 19.33 3.36
N THR A 906 -11.62 19.05 4.34
CA THR A 906 -11.06 20.10 5.20
C THR A 906 -9.89 20.82 4.53
N GLU A 907 -9.53 22.00 5.04
CA GLU A 907 -8.43 22.81 4.50
C GLU A 907 -7.05 22.12 4.67
N GLU A 908 -6.90 21.32 5.72
CA GLU A 908 -5.72 20.47 5.96
C GLU A 908 -5.61 19.33 4.93
N ASP A 909 -6.73 18.73 4.57
CA ASP A 909 -6.82 17.65 3.58
C ASP A 909 -6.54 18.19 2.16
N TYR A 910 -7.01 19.41 1.87
CA TYR A 910 -6.66 20.13 0.63
C TYR A 910 -5.17 20.42 0.52
N LEU A 911 -4.51 20.89 1.58
CA LEU A 911 -3.07 21.21 1.57
C LEU A 911 -2.21 19.97 1.38
N THR A 912 -2.56 18.86 2.04
CA THR A 912 -1.85 17.58 1.95
C THR A 912 -1.93 17.02 0.52
N ARG A 913 -3.13 17.00 -0.08
CA ARG A 913 -3.34 16.48 -1.43
C ARG A 913 -2.81 17.41 -2.52
N LYS A 914 -2.83 18.72 -2.29
CA LYS A 914 -2.16 19.70 -3.15
C LYS A 914 -0.66 19.44 -3.22
N LYS A 915 -0.01 19.18 -2.08
CA LYS A 915 1.42 18.87 -2.00
C LYS A 915 1.77 17.63 -2.84
N LEU A 916 0.98 16.57 -2.70
CA LEU A 916 1.10 15.31 -3.47
C LEU A 916 0.88 15.46 -4.98
N ILE A 917 0.18 16.50 -5.44
CA ILE A 917 -0.07 16.76 -6.87
C ILE A 917 1.03 17.67 -7.47
N THR A 918 1.70 18.46 -6.62
CA THR A 918 2.81 19.34 -7.03
C THR A 918 4.20 18.69 -6.93
N GLU A 919 4.34 17.64 -6.11
CA GLU A 919 5.47 16.70 -6.11
C GLU A 919 5.30 15.66 -7.22
#